data_AF-A0A0D8XWV9-F1
#
_entry.id   AF-A0A0D8XWV9-F1
#
_cell.length_a   1.000
_cell.length_b   1.000
_cell.length_c   1.000
_cell.angle_alpha   90.00
_cell.angle_beta   90.00
_cell.angle_gamma   90.00
#
_symmetry.space_group_name_H-M   'P 1'
#
loop_
_entity.id
_entity.type
_entity.pdbx_description
1 polymer ?
#
loop_
_entity_poly.entity_id
_entity_poly.type
_entity_poly.pdbx_seq_one_letter_code
_entity_poly.pdbx_strand_id
1 'polypeptide(L)'
;MSQSEYLYFSVAENDVDKTHFFDEVTGAKIQPEVSRIITKEELLIATQQARDEVERLFNQTEKQLQLTASENSISAAELSWAQYTKGDRYSKYLSFSALLSIRTTQKVVKCYFTRVCTLSLILNNKSIESTVTKNYYRTFSGICNNVNNPQYGAIHEPLQRLLSPDYEDMISQPRVSSNKSSLPSAGKVAALFIFRPSPQGHMSCSLMLAQWASFIYDDIAHVASTHIINDGFFSGSKSLLLPCCNTLVNHPECFSITDAEGRCITYSRSLPAPRKNCTLGHREQGNMVVINITCELNCNIQVTSYLDASQLYGTSTEVADKLRLFEDGYIKLIYKSCLSLLNLRTLSASHGGLPQGNHEEECISQSTNSRECLLAGSNRINFSPMNAAMYTIWMRQHNLIAGKLKKVNPMWSDEQLFQESRRIVIAQIQHITYNEFVPVIIGKENLKRYAVDLQLNGYDSRYGIVINDPSFIFQRNRLDAVIRFLVKSPIMKPGLHITPELKGAFKRANSFDKGIDIAAHLIQMGRDHGIPSYLQWRRYCNLEDVQSFTSMSSKVHFNMWKESQMVVLQLLPSVNISLLEQLYDSPEDIDLIVGGLAEIPLPGALLGPTFSCLFAKQLQKTKRGDRFWYENFFHPTAFSASQLDEIRKTTLARIICDNADDIRFIQHNVFALEDEYGNCPVSCSDSFIDSIDLSPWKDEEPKKNSPITKATIEKAIRLGVQQYNRLLEAEGKQIRAQGPAVNNDRHSAVFSHASLMAPKKESLNIAKTAGVLREATNVLIRGTGLEEEERLPLGLDPASFQKILPDVDVEKIIENYAPFLGKAPCSSQKSAELRNKLLSKYYLSGHDPLPKEQCLPQPLPCDHTTKYRSYSGWCNNLRFPKYGNAFGPLRRLLNPAYDDGFDTPRSKAKSGGELPSARAVSNAVHADAQIFHVKFTHMLMQFGQILDHDMMHSPIARGPNNTILNCSSCDSQETLSIHCFPIKIGPGDPFFPAKDHNGKPKCIPFARSLLGQLTLGYRNQQFQLNQLTAFLDASSVYGSTECEANRLRLFRLGKLNYTDLSYKKEVLPQGNQERDCRSILSSIRKRCFVAGDERNNEQPGLTVTHTILLREHNRIAEELHRINNFWTDEQLYQTEAHLVPIFASETSALQERKDESLCFIQRVAKAVGLSGSHIT
;
A
#
# COMPACT_ATOMS: atom_id res chain seq x y z
N MET A 1 2.08 16.44 9.08
CA MET A 1 2.58 15.33 9.90
C MET A 1 1.42 14.44 10.33
N SER A 2 1.54 13.13 10.11
CA SER A 2 0.72 12.11 10.78
C SER A 2 1.34 11.72 12.13
N GLN A 3 0.55 11.20 13.08
CA GLN A 3 1.09 10.72 14.37
C GLN A 3 2.10 9.57 14.19
N SER A 4 1.97 8.78 13.12
CA SER A 4 2.91 7.71 12.73
C SER A 4 4.29 8.22 12.32
N GLU A 5 4.38 9.37 11.64
CA GLU A 5 5.68 9.97 11.26
C GLU A 5 6.35 10.62 12.46
N TYR A 6 5.58 11.32 13.31
CA TYR A 6 6.07 11.97 14.51
C TYR A 6 6.71 10.96 15.49
N LEU A 7 6.10 9.78 15.64
CA LEU A 7 6.63 8.71 16.50
C LEU A 7 8.05 8.29 16.09
N TYR A 8 8.31 8.09 14.80
CA TYR A 8 9.62 7.62 14.32
C TYR A 8 10.74 8.66 14.54
N PHE A 9 10.46 9.95 14.30
CA PHE A 9 11.40 11.04 14.62
C PHE A 9 11.59 11.23 16.13
N SER A 10 10.52 11.14 16.94
CA SER A 10 10.60 11.30 18.39
C SER A 10 11.42 10.20 19.10
N VAL A 11 11.55 9.02 18.49
CA VAL A 11 12.46 7.96 18.98
C VAL A 11 13.92 8.32 18.70
N ALA A 12 14.22 9.04 17.61
CA ALA A 12 15.59 9.47 17.26
C ALA A 12 16.09 10.67 18.08
N GLU A 13 15.20 11.46 18.70
CA GLU A 13 15.56 12.53 19.64
C GLU A 13 15.76 12.04 21.08
N ASN A 14 15.18 10.89 21.45
CA ASN A 14 15.32 10.33 22.79
C ASN A 14 16.51 9.37 22.88
N ASP A 15 17.32 9.52 23.93
CA ASP A 15 18.66 8.90 24.05
C ASP A 15 18.65 7.38 24.38
N VAL A 16 17.58 6.69 24.02
CA VAL A 16 17.14 5.38 24.55
C VAL A 16 17.66 4.18 23.76
N ASP A 17 17.86 4.32 22.45
CA ASP A 17 18.03 3.15 21.55
C ASP A 17 19.44 2.49 21.59
N LYS A 18 20.25 2.82 22.60
CA LYS A 18 21.63 2.32 22.78
C LYS A 18 21.72 0.91 23.39
N THR A 19 20.61 0.31 23.81
CA THR A 19 20.60 -1.01 24.51
C THR A 19 19.90 -2.13 23.75
N HIS A 20 19.03 -1.83 22.78
CA HIS A 20 18.05 -2.78 22.23
C HIS A 20 18.66 -4.09 21.70
N PHE A 21 19.84 -4.04 21.07
CA PHE A 21 20.56 -5.24 20.61
C PHE A 21 21.01 -6.16 21.76
N PHE A 22 21.42 -5.59 22.90
CA PHE A 22 21.84 -6.35 24.08
C PHE A 22 20.62 -6.94 24.83
N ASP A 23 19.53 -6.18 24.91
CA ASP A 23 18.26 -6.64 25.48
C ASP A 23 17.66 -7.81 24.66
N GLU A 24 17.86 -7.80 23.33
CA GLU A 24 17.45 -8.91 22.47
C GLU A 24 18.38 -10.12 22.53
N VAL A 25 19.71 -9.94 22.59
CA VAL A 25 20.66 -11.07 22.80
C VAL A 25 20.44 -11.74 24.16
N THR A 26 20.11 -10.97 25.20
CA THR A 26 19.77 -11.52 26.52
C THR A 26 18.36 -12.15 26.56
N GLY A 27 17.42 -11.73 25.70
CA GLY A 27 16.10 -12.35 25.55
C GLY A 27 16.03 -13.58 24.61
N ALA A 28 16.96 -13.72 23.65
CA ALA A 28 16.82 -14.65 22.53
C ALA A 28 16.85 -16.15 22.91
N LYS A 29 16.05 -16.94 22.18
CA LYS A 29 16.15 -18.40 22.09
C LYS A 29 17.05 -18.80 20.92
N ILE A 30 18.25 -19.30 21.22
CA ILE A 30 19.18 -19.85 20.23
C ILE A 30 18.56 -21.10 19.59
N GLN A 31 18.66 -21.24 18.26
CA GLN A 31 18.15 -22.41 17.54
C GLN A 31 18.84 -23.71 17.99
N PRO A 32 18.14 -24.86 18.09
CA PRO A 32 18.69 -26.13 18.62
C PRO A 32 19.93 -26.67 17.89
N GLU A 33 20.17 -26.24 16.66
CA GLU A 33 21.34 -26.62 15.85
C GLU A 33 22.56 -25.75 16.15
N VAL A 34 22.33 -24.48 16.51
CA VAL A 34 23.41 -23.51 16.84
C VAL A 34 23.82 -23.59 18.31
N SER A 35 22.90 -23.93 19.21
CA SER A 35 23.23 -24.20 20.63
C SER A 35 23.98 -25.51 20.87
N ARG A 36 24.29 -26.27 19.79
CA ARG A 36 25.29 -27.35 19.77
C ARG A 36 26.70 -26.89 19.37
N ILE A 37 26.84 -25.63 18.94
CA ILE A 37 28.08 -25.06 18.38
C ILE A 37 28.61 -23.92 19.25
N ILE A 38 27.73 -23.06 19.78
CA ILE A 38 28.09 -21.94 20.66
C ILE A 38 27.05 -21.77 21.79
N THR A 39 27.52 -21.52 23.01
CA THR A 39 26.65 -21.22 24.16
C THR A 39 26.19 -19.75 24.16
N LYS A 40 25.15 -19.46 24.97
CA LYS A 40 24.66 -18.09 25.15
C LYS A 40 25.69 -17.16 25.80
N GLU A 41 26.58 -17.71 26.62
CA GLU A 41 27.61 -16.95 27.35
C GLU A 41 28.79 -16.58 26.42
N GLU A 42 29.28 -17.53 25.62
CA GLU A 42 30.29 -17.27 24.58
C GLU A 42 29.79 -16.24 23.55
N LEU A 43 28.52 -16.32 23.14
CA LEU A 43 27.89 -15.35 22.24
C LEU A 43 27.81 -13.94 22.87
N LEU A 44 27.49 -13.85 24.16
CA LEU A 44 27.44 -12.58 24.89
C LEU A 44 28.84 -11.95 25.00
N ILE A 45 29.87 -12.74 25.33
CA ILE A 45 31.26 -12.30 25.38
C ILE A 45 31.74 -11.80 24.01
N ALA A 46 31.46 -12.55 22.93
CA ALA A 46 31.79 -12.13 21.57
C ALA A 46 31.10 -10.82 21.17
N THR A 47 29.84 -10.65 21.57
CA THR A 47 29.05 -9.42 21.35
C THR A 47 29.62 -8.23 22.12
N GLN A 48 30.01 -8.43 23.38
CA GLN A 48 30.56 -7.36 24.22
C GLN A 48 31.93 -6.88 23.71
N GLN A 49 32.83 -7.80 23.34
CA GLN A 49 34.08 -7.42 22.70
C GLN A 49 33.87 -6.71 21.34
N ALA A 50 32.86 -7.10 20.57
CA ALA A 50 32.52 -6.42 19.30
C ALA A 50 32.02 -4.99 19.56
N ARG A 51 31.21 -4.80 20.61
CA ARG A 51 30.78 -3.47 21.06
C ARG A 51 31.97 -2.60 21.46
N ASP A 52 32.89 -3.09 22.27
CA ASP A 52 34.07 -2.34 22.70
C ASP A 52 34.98 -1.93 21.52
N GLU A 53 35.02 -2.73 20.44
CA GLU A 53 35.74 -2.40 19.21
C GLU A 53 35.03 -1.33 18.36
N VAL A 54 33.70 -1.40 18.22
CA VAL A 54 32.92 -0.43 17.43
C VAL A 54 32.75 0.90 18.17
N GLU A 55 32.53 0.90 19.49
CA GLU A 55 32.51 2.13 20.29
C GLU A 55 33.88 2.83 20.29
N ARG A 56 34.99 2.07 20.30
CA ARG A 56 36.34 2.64 20.16
C ARG A 56 36.55 3.29 18.79
N LEU A 57 36.09 2.65 17.72
CA LEU A 57 36.17 3.18 16.36
C LEU A 57 35.48 4.55 16.24
N PHE A 58 34.21 4.65 16.65
CA PHE A 58 33.43 5.89 16.52
C PHE A 58 33.87 6.96 17.54
N ASN A 59 34.07 6.60 18.83
CA ASN A 59 34.30 7.59 19.89
C ASN A 59 35.77 7.99 20.07
N GLN A 60 36.73 7.19 19.58
CA GLN A 60 38.17 7.48 19.69
C GLN A 60 38.82 7.66 18.31
N THR A 61 38.72 6.69 17.41
CA THR A 61 39.43 6.75 16.11
C THR A 61 38.87 7.83 15.19
N GLU A 62 37.56 7.84 14.91
CA GLU A 62 36.95 8.91 14.09
C GLU A 62 37.12 10.29 14.75
N LYS A 63 37.08 10.37 16.08
CA LYS A 63 37.31 11.61 16.85
C LYS A 63 38.76 12.11 16.80
N GLN A 64 39.75 11.22 16.74
CA GLN A 64 41.14 11.61 16.48
C GLN A 64 41.34 12.04 15.02
N LEU A 65 40.60 11.45 14.08
CA LEU A 65 40.61 11.86 12.68
C LEU A 65 39.96 13.24 12.46
N GLN A 66 38.88 13.59 13.18
CA GLN A 66 38.35 14.98 13.22
C GLN A 66 39.43 16.01 13.56
N LEU A 67 40.31 15.69 14.53
CA LEU A 67 41.35 16.59 15.03
C LEU A 67 42.62 16.63 14.15
N THR A 68 42.73 15.78 13.11
CA THR A 68 43.95 15.63 12.30
C THR A 68 43.72 15.70 10.78
N ALA A 69 42.49 15.48 10.30
CA ALA A 69 42.13 15.61 8.90
C ALA A 69 41.88 17.09 8.53
N SER A 70 42.91 17.77 8.01
CA SER A 70 42.73 19.09 7.39
C SER A 70 42.19 18.97 5.95
N GLU A 71 41.32 19.89 5.55
CA GLU A 71 40.72 19.93 4.19
C GLU A 71 41.79 20.00 3.09
N ASN A 72 42.97 20.59 3.39
CA ASN A 72 44.16 20.65 2.53
C ASN A 72 44.75 19.28 2.12
N SER A 73 44.27 18.17 2.70
CA SER A 73 44.75 16.81 2.41
C SER A 73 43.89 16.01 1.42
N ILE A 74 42.82 16.62 0.88
CA ILE A 74 41.84 15.99 -0.03
C ILE A 74 41.70 16.88 -1.26
N SER A 75 41.68 16.32 -2.48
CA SER A 75 41.49 17.13 -3.70
C SER A 75 40.06 17.69 -3.82
N ALA A 76 39.88 18.77 -4.58
CA ALA A 76 38.56 19.35 -4.80
C ALA A 76 37.61 18.38 -5.54
N ALA A 77 38.14 17.53 -6.42
CA ALA A 77 37.39 16.45 -7.05
C ALA A 77 36.91 15.40 -6.02
N GLU A 78 37.77 14.96 -5.11
CA GLU A 78 37.44 14.01 -4.03
C GLU A 78 36.45 14.62 -3.02
N LEU A 79 36.58 15.90 -2.67
CA LEU A 79 35.61 16.61 -1.82
C LEU A 79 34.22 16.72 -2.48
N SER A 80 34.14 17.01 -3.79
CA SER A 80 32.86 17.08 -4.49
C SER A 80 32.23 15.69 -4.73
N TRP A 81 33.05 14.63 -4.85
CA TRP A 81 32.56 13.26 -4.81
C TRP A 81 32.05 12.86 -3.42
N ALA A 82 32.74 13.29 -2.36
CA ALA A 82 32.33 13.05 -0.98
C ALA A 82 30.90 13.56 -0.71
N GLN A 83 30.57 14.79 -1.09
CA GLN A 83 29.20 15.30 -0.88
C GLN A 83 28.15 14.49 -1.67
N TYR A 84 28.51 13.97 -2.85
CA TYR A 84 27.65 13.13 -3.69
C TYR A 84 27.39 11.73 -3.11
N THR A 85 28.32 11.19 -2.30
CA THR A 85 28.19 9.88 -1.63
C THR A 85 28.02 9.98 -0.12
N LYS A 86 27.84 11.18 0.44
CA LYS A 86 27.70 11.44 1.89
C LYS A 86 26.53 10.68 2.50
N GLY A 87 26.73 10.09 3.68
CA GLY A 87 25.64 9.50 4.47
C GLY A 87 25.04 10.50 5.45
N ASP A 88 23.74 10.38 5.72
CA ASP A 88 23.06 11.11 6.77
C ASP A 88 23.29 10.53 8.17
N ARG A 89 22.79 11.24 9.19
CA ARG A 89 22.93 10.87 10.60
C ARG A 89 22.20 9.57 10.95
N TYR A 90 21.04 9.28 10.36
CA TYR A 90 20.33 8.02 10.58
C TYR A 90 21.02 6.85 9.87
N SER A 91 21.50 7.02 8.64
CA SER A 91 22.35 6.04 7.95
C SER A 91 23.63 5.73 8.74
N LYS A 92 24.28 6.74 9.35
CA LYS A 92 25.43 6.57 10.24
C LYS A 92 25.05 5.82 11.53
N TYR A 93 23.89 6.10 12.13
CA TYR A 93 23.37 5.34 13.29
C TYR A 93 23.11 3.87 12.94
N LEU A 94 22.39 3.59 11.86
CA LEU A 94 22.15 2.22 11.37
C LEU A 94 23.47 1.48 11.10
N SER A 95 24.48 2.18 10.59
CA SER A 95 25.81 1.60 10.34
C SER A 95 26.53 1.13 11.60
N PHE A 96 26.32 1.78 12.75
CA PHE A 96 26.87 1.35 14.04
C PHE A 96 26.31 -0.02 14.44
N SER A 97 24.99 -0.19 14.38
CA SER A 97 24.30 -1.45 14.68
C SER A 97 24.64 -2.55 13.66
N ALA A 98 24.81 -2.20 12.38
CA ALA A 98 25.28 -3.12 11.36
C ALA A 98 26.72 -3.59 11.61
N LEU A 99 27.64 -2.67 11.94
CA LEU A 99 29.04 -2.99 12.28
C LEU A 99 29.14 -3.84 13.55
N LEU A 100 28.30 -3.61 14.56
CA LEU A 100 28.23 -4.46 15.75
C LEU A 100 27.85 -5.90 15.39
N SER A 101 26.82 -6.10 14.55
CA SER A 101 26.44 -7.43 14.05
C SER A 101 27.57 -8.09 13.24
N ILE A 102 28.20 -7.35 12.33
CA ILE A 102 29.33 -7.83 11.51
C ILE A 102 30.52 -8.26 12.38
N ARG A 103 30.95 -7.42 13.34
CA ARG A 103 32.08 -7.73 14.24
C ARG A 103 31.78 -8.89 15.18
N THR A 104 30.55 -8.98 15.69
CA THR A 104 30.08 -10.13 16.48
C THR A 104 30.16 -11.41 15.65
N THR A 105 29.68 -11.37 14.40
CA THR A 105 29.76 -12.51 13.46
C THR A 105 31.21 -12.92 13.19
N GLN A 106 32.11 -11.97 12.93
CA GLN A 106 33.54 -12.24 12.72
C GLN A 106 34.21 -12.89 13.95
N LYS A 107 33.85 -12.48 15.17
CA LYS A 107 34.37 -13.08 16.41
C LYS A 107 33.83 -14.50 16.60
N VAL A 108 32.51 -14.69 16.51
CA VAL A 108 31.86 -16.02 16.63
C VAL A 108 32.44 -17.02 15.62
N VAL A 109 32.56 -16.64 14.35
CA VAL A 109 33.03 -17.54 13.29
C VAL A 109 34.51 -17.88 13.45
N LYS A 110 35.35 -16.96 13.93
CA LYS A 110 36.78 -17.22 14.22
C LYS A 110 37.01 -18.24 15.34
N CYS A 111 36.08 -18.44 16.27
CA CYS A 111 36.25 -19.37 17.39
C CYS A 111 36.07 -20.86 17.03
N TYR A 112 35.42 -21.22 15.91
CA TYR A 112 34.96 -22.61 15.67
C TYR A 112 35.18 -23.18 14.25
N PHE A 113 36.05 -22.60 13.40
CA PHE A 113 36.29 -23.11 12.04
C PHE A 113 36.65 -24.62 12.04
N THR A 114 35.97 -25.47 11.27
CA THR A 114 36.17 -25.52 9.81
C THR A 114 35.01 -26.14 9.00
N ARG A 115 33.81 -26.37 9.57
CA ARG A 115 32.76 -27.19 8.92
C ARG A 115 31.33 -26.64 8.77
N VAL A 116 31.06 -25.36 9.11
CA VAL A 116 29.73 -24.74 8.84
C VAL A 116 29.91 -23.34 8.27
N CYS A 117 29.60 -23.13 6.99
CA CYS A 117 29.77 -21.84 6.30
C CYS A 117 28.50 -20.96 6.27
N THR A 118 27.41 -21.38 6.92
CA THR A 118 26.10 -20.69 6.85
C THR A 118 25.42 -20.60 8.23
N LEU A 119 26.06 -19.94 9.19
CA LEU A 119 25.50 -19.71 10.53
C LEU A 119 24.61 -18.46 10.53
N SER A 120 23.32 -18.59 10.19
CA SER A 120 22.35 -17.48 10.21
C SER A 120 21.58 -17.43 11.53
N LEU A 121 22.16 -16.79 12.55
CA LEU A 121 21.53 -16.65 13.87
C LEU A 121 20.33 -15.68 13.83
N ILE A 122 19.13 -16.25 13.91
CA ILE A 122 17.88 -15.50 14.10
C ILE A 122 17.76 -15.09 15.58
N LEU A 123 18.15 -13.85 15.89
CA LEU A 123 17.68 -13.18 17.10
C LEU A 123 16.19 -12.88 16.91
N ASN A 124 15.40 -13.16 17.96
CA ASN A 124 13.94 -13.24 17.84
C ASN A 124 13.28 -12.23 18.77
N ASN A 125 12.80 -11.13 18.20
CA ASN A 125 11.92 -10.20 18.92
C ASN A 125 10.84 -9.59 18.00
N LYS A 126 9.92 -8.85 18.62
CA LYS A 126 8.73 -8.24 18.01
C LYS A 126 9.08 -7.41 16.78
N SER A 127 8.32 -7.59 15.71
CA SER A 127 8.19 -6.59 14.66
C SER A 127 7.69 -5.27 15.27
N ILE A 128 8.35 -4.15 14.92
CA ILE A 128 7.81 -2.82 15.19
C ILE A 128 6.46 -2.72 14.45
N GLU A 129 5.37 -2.56 15.21
CA GLU A 129 4.02 -2.43 14.64
C GLU A 129 3.82 -1.04 14.01
N SER A 130 4.43 -0.83 12.85
CA SER A 130 4.17 0.34 12.00
C SER A 130 2.68 0.40 11.68
N THR A 131 1.98 1.39 12.23
CA THR A 131 0.52 1.47 12.17
C THR A 131 0.06 1.66 10.72
N VAL A 132 -0.49 0.62 10.09
CA VAL A 132 -0.75 0.60 8.64
C VAL A 132 -1.91 1.53 8.27
N THR A 133 -1.59 2.79 8.02
CA THR A 133 -2.49 3.81 7.51
C THR A 133 -2.83 3.55 6.04
N LYS A 134 -4.12 3.58 5.72
CA LYS A 134 -4.64 3.17 4.40
C LYS A 134 -4.71 4.36 3.46
N ASN A 135 -3.54 4.91 3.17
CA ASN A 135 -3.43 6.08 2.31
C ASN A 135 -3.83 5.72 0.88
N TYR A 136 -4.70 6.56 0.28
CA TYR A 136 -5.11 6.47 -1.12
C TYR A 136 -3.91 6.76 -2.05
N TYR A 137 -3.06 7.71 -1.64
CA TYR A 137 -1.80 8.04 -2.30
C TYR A 137 -0.63 7.29 -1.65
N ARG A 138 0.51 7.31 -2.34
CA ARG A 138 1.76 6.75 -1.83
C ARG A 138 2.37 7.68 -0.78
N THR A 139 2.86 7.07 0.30
CA THR A 139 3.81 7.69 1.23
C THR A 139 5.03 8.23 0.48
N PHE A 140 5.71 9.23 1.05
CA PHE A 140 6.96 9.72 0.46
C PHE A 140 8.11 8.72 0.69
N SER A 141 8.17 8.06 1.85
CA SER A 141 9.26 7.15 2.23
C SER A 141 9.19 5.73 1.61
N GLY A 142 8.18 5.45 0.78
CA GLY A 142 7.89 4.10 0.24
C GLY A 142 7.24 3.12 1.23
N ILE A 143 7.24 3.43 2.53
CA ILE A 143 6.69 2.58 3.61
C ILE A 143 5.18 2.31 3.39
N CYS A 144 4.73 1.11 3.72
CA CYS A 144 3.36 0.61 3.50
C CYS A 144 2.94 0.48 2.02
N ASN A 145 3.89 0.48 1.06
CA ASN A 145 3.61 -0.01 -0.28
C ASN A 145 3.27 -1.52 -0.24
N ASN A 146 4.22 -2.35 0.21
CA ASN A 146 3.95 -3.76 0.51
C ASN A 146 3.22 -3.89 1.86
N VAL A 147 1.97 -4.33 1.85
CA VAL A 147 1.12 -4.39 3.07
C VAL A 147 1.59 -5.47 4.06
N ASN A 148 2.19 -6.56 3.58
CA ASN A 148 2.60 -7.69 4.43
C ASN A 148 4.01 -7.49 5.03
N ASN A 149 4.83 -6.63 4.43
CA ASN A 149 6.15 -6.24 4.93
C ASN A 149 6.32 -4.73 4.69
N PRO A 150 5.80 -3.85 5.57
CA PRO A 150 5.69 -2.41 5.33
C PRO A 150 6.98 -1.70 4.90
N GLN A 151 8.15 -2.20 5.30
CA GLN A 151 9.45 -1.61 4.95
C GLN A 151 9.95 -1.99 3.54
N TYR A 152 9.45 -3.05 2.90
CA TYR A 152 10.04 -3.52 1.64
C TYR A 152 9.96 -2.45 0.55
N GLY A 153 11.13 -2.04 0.03
CA GLY A 153 11.27 -0.98 -0.97
C GLY A 153 11.25 0.46 -0.43
N ALA A 154 11.23 0.62 0.89
CA ALA A 154 11.37 1.92 1.56
C ALA A 154 12.83 2.37 1.64
N ILE A 155 13.02 3.63 2.05
CA ILE A 155 14.32 4.21 2.41
C ILE A 155 15.00 3.44 3.55
N HIS A 156 16.34 3.45 3.59
CA HIS A 156 17.22 2.81 4.58
C HIS A 156 17.27 1.27 4.63
N GLU A 157 16.40 0.54 3.92
CA GLU A 157 16.46 -0.93 3.88
C GLU A 157 17.76 -1.46 3.22
N PRO A 158 18.25 -2.65 3.62
CA PRO A 158 19.35 -3.34 2.93
C PRO A 158 18.96 -3.72 1.48
N LEU A 159 19.91 -3.58 0.55
CA LEU A 159 19.74 -3.97 -0.86
C LEU A 159 19.56 -5.48 -0.99
N GLN A 160 18.55 -5.91 -1.76
CA GLN A 160 18.21 -7.33 -1.85
C GLN A 160 19.23 -8.12 -2.68
N ARG A 161 20.01 -8.96 -1.99
CA ARG A 161 20.87 -9.99 -2.59
C ARG A 161 20.10 -10.93 -3.52
N LEU A 162 20.59 -11.13 -4.74
CA LEU A 162 20.12 -12.18 -5.68
C LEU A 162 20.96 -13.47 -5.59
N LEU A 163 22.21 -13.31 -5.18
CA LEU A 163 23.22 -14.35 -4.88
C LEU A 163 23.85 -14.00 -3.54
N SER A 164 24.40 -14.99 -2.84
CA SER A 164 25.23 -14.76 -1.65
C SER A 164 26.40 -13.81 -1.99
N PRO A 165 26.80 -12.89 -1.09
CA PRO A 165 27.92 -12.01 -1.34
C PRO A 165 29.27 -12.75 -1.33
N ASP A 166 30.17 -12.28 -2.19
CA ASP A 166 31.54 -12.78 -2.40
C ASP A 166 32.51 -11.92 -1.56
N TYR A 167 32.86 -12.42 -0.36
CA TYR A 167 33.77 -11.79 0.61
C TYR A 167 34.82 -12.82 1.06
N GLU A 168 36.08 -12.43 1.29
CA GLU A 168 37.18 -13.35 1.66
C GLU A 168 36.87 -14.15 2.93
N ASP A 169 36.35 -13.48 3.97
CA ASP A 169 35.94 -14.09 5.23
C ASP A 169 34.47 -14.55 5.24
N MET A 170 33.80 -14.55 4.07
CA MET A 170 32.36 -14.77 3.87
C MET A 170 31.45 -13.77 4.63
N ILE A 171 32.01 -12.70 5.22
CA ILE A 171 31.29 -11.79 6.13
C ILE A 171 31.40 -10.33 5.69
N SER A 172 32.61 -9.79 5.47
CA SER A 172 32.81 -8.36 5.23
C SER A 172 34.11 -8.01 4.51
N GLN A 173 35.14 -8.85 4.53
CA GLN A 173 36.42 -8.54 3.90
C GLN A 173 36.32 -8.58 2.36
N PRO A 174 36.83 -7.57 1.64
CA PRO A 174 36.82 -7.57 0.17
C PRO A 174 37.41 -8.86 -0.41
N ARG A 175 36.80 -9.38 -1.48
CA ARG A 175 37.20 -10.64 -2.11
C ARG A 175 38.65 -10.64 -2.64
N VAL A 176 39.27 -11.81 -2.56
CA VAL A 176 40.60 -12.15 -3.12
C VAL A 176 40.44 -12.97 -4.41
N SER A 177 41.54 -13.31 -5.09
CA SER A 177 41.50 -14.25 -6.23
C SER A 177 41.03 -15.63 -5.77
N SER A 178 40.43 -16.38 -6.69
CA SER A 178 40.12 -17.82 -6.56
C SER A 178 41.33 -18.69 -6.18
N ASN A 179 42.57 -18.25 -6.43
CA ASN A 179 43.80 -18.91 -5.97
C ASN A 179 44.34 -18.40 -4.60
N LYS A 180 43.66 -17.42 -3.98
CA LYS A 180 44.03 -16.65 -2.77
C LYS A 180 45.14 -15.60 -2.92
N SER A 181 45.47 -15.16 -4.14
CA SER A 181 46.27 -13.95 -4.40
C SER A 181 45.43 -12.67 -4.23
N SER A 182 46.08 -11.51 -4.19
CA SER A 182 45.39 -10.22 -4.22
C SER A 182 44.93 -9.88 -5.64
N LEU A 183 43.64 -9.59 -5.83
CA LEU A 183 43.06 -9.17 -7.11
C LEU A 183 43.77 -7.94 -7.70
N PRO A 184 43.81 -7.79 -9.05
CA PRO A 184 44.36 -6.61 -9.70
C PRO A 184 43.66 -5.34 -9.22
N SER A 185 44.43 -4.32 -8.79
CA SER A 185 43.89 -3.07 -8.26
C SER A 185 42.95 -2.39 -9.25
N ALA A 186 41.84 -1.81 -8.77
CA ALA A 186 40.73 -1.37 -9.61
C ALA A 186 41.14 -0.35 -10.70
N GLY A 187 42.14 0.51 -10.44
CA GLY A 187 42.66 1.45 -11.43
C GLY A 187 43.52 0.80 -12.52
N LYS A 188 44.20 -0.33 -12.23
CA LYS A 188 44.87 -1.15 -13.26
C LYS A 188 43.85 -1.84 -14.18
N VAL A 189 42.71 -2.28 -13.63
CA VAL A 189 41.61 -2.85 -14.43
C VAL A 189 40.88 -1.75 -15.22
N ALA A 190 40.65 -0.58 -14.62
CA ALA A 190 40.08 0.59 -15.30
C ALA A 190 40.95 1.06 -16.48
N ALA A 191 42.25 0.78 -16.50
CA ALA A 191 43.10 1.01 -17.67
C ALA A 191 42.55 0.34 -18.94
N LEU A 192 41.92 -0.85 -18.84
CA LEU A 192 41.28 -1.56 -19.95
C LEU A 192 40.13 -0.79 -20.62
N PHE A 193 39.49 0.15 -19.92
CA PHE A 193 38.42 0.99 -20.44
C PHE A 193 39.05 2.06 -21.34
N ILE A 194 39.57 1.67 -22.50
CA ILE A 194 40.32 2.53 -23.42
C ILE A 194 39.34 3.17 -24.40
N PHE A 195 39.27 4.50 -24.40
CA PHE A 195 38.62 5.25 -25.46
C PHE A 195 39.36 5.04 -26.79
N ARG A 196 38.86 4.14 -27.64
CA ARG A 196 39.22 4.07 -29.06
C ARG A 196 38.17 4.88 -29.83
N PRO A 197 38.53 6.00 -30.49
CA PRO A 197 37.56 6.81 -31.23
C PRO A 197 37.02 6.03 -32.44
N SER A 198 35.84 5.43 -32.28
CA SER A 198 34.99 5.07 -33.42
C SER A 198 34.52 6.38 -34.07
N PRO A 199 34.80 6.64 -35.36
CA PRO A 199 34.37 7.88 -36.03
C PRO A 199 32.85 7.97 -36.26
N GLN A 200 32.11 6.94 -35.86
CA GLN A 200 30.65 6.85 -35.88
C GLN A 200 30.16 6.40 -34.50
N GLY A 201 29.16 7.08 -33.95
CA GLY A 201 28.48 6.69 -32.71
C GLY A 201 27.61 5.43 -32.88
N HIS A 202 26.65 5.21 -32.00
CA HIS A 202 25.57 4.27 -32.30
C HIS A 202 24.81 4.71 -33.56
N MET A 203 24.08 3.80 -34.20
CA MET A 203 23.29 4.09 -35.41
C MET A 203 21.78 4.00 -35.16
N SER A 204 21.35 3.89 -33.90
CA SER A 204 19.91 3.75 -33.56
C SER A 204 19.47 4.15 -32.14
N CYS A 205 20.31 4.75 -31.29
CA CYS A 205 19.95 5.07 -29.88
C CYS A 205 20.50 6.43 -29.39
N SER A 206 19.63 7.29 -28.85
CA SER A 206 19.91 8.70 -28.52
C SER A 206 20.51 8.94 -27.13
N LEU A 207 21.14 10.10 -26.93
CA LEU A 207 21.65 10.52 -25.63
C LEU A 207 20.53 10.76 -24.58
N MET A 208 19.30 11.02 -25.01
CA MET A 208 18.11 10.99 -24.13
C MET A 208 17.96 9.63 -23.42
N LEU A 209 18.35 8.52 -24.05
CA LEU A 209 18.35 7.20 -23.43
C LEU A 209 19.33 7.11 -22.26
N ALA A 210 20.56 7.61 -22.44
CA ALA A 210 21.55 7.64 -21.35
C ALA A 210 21.12 8.59 -20.22
N GLN A 211 20.52 9.73 -20.55
CA GLN A 211 20.02 10.68 -19.56
C GLN A 211 18.81 10.13 -18.78
N TRP A 212 17.91 9.40 -19.44
CA TRP A 212 16.78 8.74 -18.79
C TRP A 212 17.25 7.58 -17.90
N ALA A 213 18.27 6.82 -18.32
CA ALA A 213 18.90 5.83 -17.46
C ALA A 213 19.43 6.45 -16.15
N SER A 214 20.05 7.64 -16.20
CA SER A 214 20.43 8.40 -15.00
C SER A 214 19.22 8.88 -14.20
N PHE A 215 18.23 9.49 -14.87
CA PHE A 215 17.03 10.03 -14.23
C PHE A 215 16.22 8.95 -13.49
N ILE A 216 16.21 7.72 -14.01
CA ILE A 216 15.57 6.54 -13.41
C ILE A 216 16.44 5.90 -12.32
N TYR A 217 17.77 5.88 -12.48
CA TYR A 217 18.68 5.43 -11.42
C TYR A 217 18.52 6.30 -10.16
N ASP A 218 18.40 7.63 -10.34
CA ASP A 218 18.20 8.60 -9.26
C ASP A 218 16.84 8.44 -8.52
N ASP A 219 15.89 7.64 -9.06
CA ASP A 219 14.59 7.30 -8.43
C ASP A 219 14.60 5.99 -7.64
N ILE A 220 15.53 5.06 -7.94
CA ILE A 220 15.47 3.67 -7.44
C ILE A 220 16.63 3.23 -6.55
N ALA A 221 17.75 3.96 -6.51
CA ALA A 221 18.93 3.56 -5.75
C ALA A 221 19.86 4.72 -5.35
N HIS A 222 20.18 4.80 -4.05
CA HIS A 222 21.23 5.62 -3.49
C HIS A 222 22.10 4.81 -2.52
N VAL A 223 23.43 4.92 -2.63
CA VAL A 223 24.37 4.23 -1.73
C VAL A 223 25.37 5.25 -1.20
N ALA A 224 25.41 5.39 0.12
CA ALA A 224 26.32 6.30 0.81
C ALA A 224 27.65 5.63 1.19
N SER A 225 28.74 6.39 1.20
CA SER A 225 30.09 6.01 1.67
C SER A 225 30.30 6.38 3.14
N THR A 226 31.29 5.76 3.77
CA THR A 226 31.66 6.06 5.16
C THR A 226 32.38 7.41 5.26
N HIS A 227 31.88 8.27 6.13
CA HIS A 227 32.34 9.64 6.38
C HIS A 227 32.65 9.87 7.86
N ILE A 228 33.52 10.85 8.10
CA ILE A 228 33.67 11.52 9.39
C ILE A 228 32.57 12.58 9.49
N ILE A 229 31.87 12.65 10.62
CA ILE A 229 30.93 13.74 10.97
C ILE A 229 31.58 14.52 12.12
N ASN A 230 31.58 15.85 12.08
CA ASN A 230 32.22 16.66 13.13
C ASN A 230 31.44 16.64 14.46
N ASP A 231 32.02 17.23 15.51
CA ASP A 231 31.39 17.56 16.81
C ASP A 231 30.53 16.47 17.51
N GLY A 232 30.88 15.22 17.25
CA GLY A 232 30.39 14.05 17.97
C GLY A 232 29.01 13.57 17.53
N PHE A 233 28.53 12.52 18.20
CA PHE A 233 27.42 11.67 17.72
C PHE A 233 26.05 12.39 17.64
N PHE A 234 25.93 13.63 18.13
CA PHE A 234 24.64 14.35 18.26
C PHE A 234 24.62 15.84 17.82
N SER A 235 25.70 16.50 17.37
CA SER A 235 25.76 17.99 17.35
C SER A 235 26.38 18.73 16.12
N GLY A 236 26.05 18.33 14.89
CA GLY A 236 26.42 19.08 13.65
C GLY A 236 27.92 18.99 13.28
N SER A 237 28.42 19.56 12.18
CA SER A 237 27.79 20.27 11.06
C SER A 237 28.47 19.92 9.72
N LYS A 238 29.82 19.96 9.65
CA LYS A 238 30.62 19.48 8.52
C LYS A 238 30.75 17.94 8.50
N SER A 239 30.87 17.38 7.30
CA SER A 239 31.18 15.97 7.06
C SER A 239 32.36 15.87 6.09
N LEU A 240 33.43 15.21 6.53
CA LEU A 240 34.64 14.98 5.73
C LEU A 240 34.69 13.53 5.23
N LEU A 241 35.21 13.36 4.02
CA LEU A 241 35.61 12.06 3.50
C LEU A 241 36.75 11.50 4.34
N LEU A 242 36.82 10.18 4.50
CA LEU A 242 38.01 9.54 5.06
C LEU A 242 39.18 9.72 4.06
N PRO A 243 40.32 10.35 4.46
CA PRO A 243 41.44 10.60 3.56
C PRO A 243 42.32 9.35 3.43
N CYS A 244 41.78 8.29 2.81
CA CYS A 244 42.31 6.93 2.75
C CYS A 244 43.62 6.74 1.95
N CYS A 245 44.20 7.83 1.43
CA CYS A 245 45.54 7.87 0.85
C CYS A 245 46.59 8.48 1.78
N ASN A 246 46.21 9.02 2.94
CA ASN A 246 47.14 9.47 3.97
C ASN A 246 47.64 8.26 4.78
N THR A 247 48.94 7.99 4.73
CA THR A 247 49.58 6.84 5.41
C THR A 247 49.52 6.90 6.94
N LEU A 248 49.16 8.04 7.53
CA LEU A 248 48.91 8.21 8.96
C LEU A 248 47.49 7.78 9.38
N VAL A 249 46.59 7.52 8.43
CA VAL A 249 45.16 7.25 8.69
C VAL A 249 44.87 5.76 8.61
N ASN A 250 44.91 5.10 9.77
CA ASN A 250 44.53 3.71 9.93
C ASN A 250 43.04 3.61 10.30
N HIS A 251 42.17 3.39 9.29
CA HIS A 251 40.72 3.27 9.47
C HIS A 251 40.18 2.02 8.76
N PRO A 252 39.37 1.15 9.41
CA PRO A 252 38.93 -0.13 8.85
C PRO A 252 37.96 -0.01 7.66
N GLU A 253 37.35 1.16 7.47
CA GLU A 253 36.47 1.45 6.33
C GLU A 253 37.19 2.21 5.20
N CYS A 254 38.53 2.30 5.24
CA CYS A 254 39.33 2.75 4.10
C CYS A 254 39.68 1.56 3.19
N PHE A 255 39.45 1.72 1.89
CA PHE A 255 39.72 0.70 0.88
C PHE A 255 40.17 1.38 -0.42
N SER A 256 41.27 2.13 -0.33
CA SER A 256 41.78 3.01 -1.39
C SER A 256 42.18 2.25 -2.67
N ILE A 257 42.11 2.96 -3.79
CA ILE A 257 42.37 2.44 -5.13
C ILE A 257 43.82 2.76 -5.51
N THR A 258 44.48 1.85 -6.23
CA THR A 258 45.76 2.13 -6.91
C THR A 258 45.53 2.24 -8.41
N ASP A 259 46.04 3.31 -9.02
CA ASP A 259 46.00 3.46 -10.47
C ASP A 259 47.14 2.76 -11.21
N ALA A 260 47.14 2.85 -12.54
CA ALA A 260 48.10 2.18 -13.41
C ALA A 260 49.54 2.67 -13.20
N GLU A 261 49.73 3.91 -12.74
CA GLU A 261 51.06 4.47 -12.41
C GLU A 261 51.44 4.29 -10.94
N GLY A 262 50.68 3.50 -10.17
CA GLY A 262 50.97 3.20 -8.76
C GLY A 262 50.55 4.30 -7.79
N ARG A 263 49.76 5.29 -8.22
CA ARG A 263 49.32 6.41 -7.38
C ARG A 263 48.03 6.02 -6.64
N CYS A 264 47.83 6.57 -5.45
CA CYS A 264 46.63 6.33 -4.65
C CYS A 264 45.49 7.26 -5.08
N ILE A 265 44.27 6.72 -5.12
CA ILE A 265 43.00 7.43 -5.28
C ILE A 265 42.15 7.08 -4.05
N THR A 266 41.58 8.06 -3.35
CA THR A 266 40.85 7.77 -2.12
C THR A 266 39.55 7.00 -2.40
N TYR A 267 39.21 6.07 -1.52
CA TYR A 267 37.92 5.37 -1.53
C TYR A 267 37.60 4.90 -0.11
N SER A 268 36.43 5.27 0.40
CA SER A 268 35.89 4.75 1.65
C SER A 268 34.70 3.82 1.38
N ARG A 269 34.59 2.77 2.19
CA ARG A 269 33.59 1.71 2.02
C ARG A 269 32.17 2.23 2.21
N SER A 270 31.25 1.64 1.47
CA SER A 270 29.81 1.94 1.51
C SER A 270 29.22 1.63 2.89
N LEU A 271 28.37 2.52 3.43
CA LEU A 271 27.77 2.36 4.76
C LEU A 271 26.99 1.04 4.84
N PRO A 272 27.27 0.20 5.85
CA PRO A 272 26.54 -1.05 6.03
C PRO A 272 25.14 -0.81 6.60
N ALA A 273 24.17 -1.58 6.12
CA ALA A 273 22.81 -1.63 6.63
C ALA A 273 22.64 -2.82 7.60
N PRO A 274 21.82 -2.71 8.65
CA PRO A 274 21.49 -3.85 9.49
C PRO A 274 20.66 -4.86 8.69
N ARG A 275 20.93 -6.14 8.89
CA ARG A 275 20.11 -7.23 8.35
C ARG A 275 18.73 -7.20 9.02
N LYS A 276 17.70 -7.74 8.37
CA LYS A 276 16.34 -7.84 8.95
C LYS A 276 16.41 -8.50 10.34
N ASN A 277 15.70 -7.92 11.32
CA ASN A 277 15.74 -8.27 12.75
C ASN A 277 17.16 -8.26 13.37
N CYS A 278 18.03 -7.34 12.93
CA CYS A 278 19.42 -7.17 13.38
C CYS A 278 20.26 -8.47 13.39
N THR A 279 19.92 -9.43 12.54
CA THR A 279 20.51 -10.77 12.56
C THR A 279 22.01 -10.78 12.24
N LEU A 280 22.73 -11.74 12.82
CA LEU A 280 24.15 -11.96 12.53
C LEU A 280 24.33 -12.46 11.08
N GLY A 281 25.50 -12.19 10.49
CA GLY A 281 25.82 -12.56 9.11
C GLY A 281 26.73 -11.55 8.40
N HIS A 282 26.68 -11.58 7.07
CA HIS A 282 27.49 -10.74 6.20
C HIS A 282 27.02 -9.27 6.10
N ARG A 283 27.94 -8.42 5.65
CA ARG A 283 27.76 -7.00 5.37
C ARG A 283 26.82 -6.79 4.20
N GLU A 284 25.67 -6.19 4.49
CA GLU A 284 24.74 -5.64 3.50
C GLU A 284 25.00 -4.13 3.34
N GLN A 285 24.87 -3.63 2.13
CA GLN A 285 24.76 -2.19 1.84
C GLN A 285 23.26 -1.86 1.70
N GLY A 286 22.85 -0.64 2.06
CA GLY A 286 21.44 -0.22 2.00
C GLY A 286 21.14 0.92 1.03
N ASN A 287 19.86 1.18 0.82
CA ASN A 287 19.36 2.33 0.06
C ASN A 287 19.41 3.59 0.97
N MET A 288 20.61 4.16 1.10
CA MET A 288 21.00 5.07 2.19
C MET A 288 20.92 6.56 1.80
N VAL A 289 20.74 7.40 2.81
CA VAL A 289 20.18 8.76 2.70
C VAL A 289 21.26 9.83 2.89
N VAL A 290 20.99 11.05 2.40
CA VAL A 290 21.86 12.23 2.53
C VAL A 290 21.09 13.40 3.15
N ILE A 291 21.65 13.97 4.22
CA ILE A 291 21.20 15.23 4.84
C ILE A 291 22.42 16.15 4.99
N ASN A 292 22.25 17.46 4.76
CA ASN A 292 23.20 18.46 5.22
C ASN A 292 22.64 19.16 6.46
N ILE A 293 23.42 19.25 7.53
CA ILE A 293 22.98 19.79 8.83
C ILE A 293 23.64 21.14 9.10
N THR A 294 23.54 22.04 8.12
CA THR A 294 23.72 23.49 8.27
C THR A 294 22.41 24.19 7.89
N CYS A 295 21.77 24.81 8.89
CA CYS A 295 20.53 25.60 8.79
C CYS A 295 19.23 24.90 8.35
N GLU A 296 18.11 25.59 8.55
CA GLU A 296 16.74 25.05 8.45
C GLU A 296 16.24 24.87 6.99
N LEU A 297 17.05 25.26 6.00
CA LEU A 297 16.70 25.30 4.58
C LEU A 297 17.66 24.46 3.73
N ASN A 298 17.23 23.26 3.34
CA ASN A 298 17.18 22.73 1.96
C ASN A 298 16.74 21.25 1.99
N CYS A 299 16.83 20.54 0.86
CA CYS A 299 16.23 19.21 0.66
C CYS A 299 17.22 18.04 0.85
N ASN A 300 16.71 16.92 1.35
CA ASN A 300 17.44 15.68 1.60
C ASN A 300 17.43 14.79 0.35
N ILE A 301 18.54 14.13 0.01
CA ILE A 301 18.51 13.03 -0.97
C ILE A 301 18.10 11.77 -0.23
N GLN A 302 16.91 11.26 -0.49
CA GLN A 302 16.43 9.98 0.00
C GLN A 302 15.61 9.34 -1.13
N VAL A 303 15.77 8.04 -1.35
CA VAL A 303 15.36 7.38 -2.62
C VAL A 303 14.68 6.05 -2.28
N THR A 304 13.54 5.75 -2.90
CA THR A 304 12.82 4.48 -2.66
C THR A 304 13.42 3.36 -3.53
N SER A 305 12.87 2.14 -3.51
CA SER A 305 13.18 1.10 -4.52
C SER A 305 12.12 1.02 -5.63
N TYR A 306 11.23 2.00 -5.69
CA TYR A 306 10.11 2.06 -6.62
C TYR A 306 10.31 3.16 -7.66
N LEU A 307 9.53 3.12 -8.74
CA LEU A 307 9.48 4.23 -9.70
C LEU A 307 8.35 5.16 -9.27
N ASP A 308 8.64 6.05 -8.32
CA ASP A 308 7.66 6.96 -7.71
C ASP A 308 8.08 8.43 -7.71
N ALA A 309 9.02 8.76 -8.60
CA ALA A 309 9.52 10.11 -8.82
C ALA A 309 10.04 10.78 -7.54
N SER A 310 10.66 9.99 -6.67
CA SER A 310 11.29 10.37 -5.42
C SER A 310 12.32 11.49 -5.60
N GLN A 311 13.06 11.48 -6.71
CA GLN A 311 14.00 12.53 -7.10
C GLN A 311 13.34 13.88 -7.46
N LEU A 312 12.05 13.89 -7.79
CA LEU A 312 11.26 15.11 -7.99
C LEU A 312 10.56 15.58 -6.70
N TYR A 313 9.80 14.67 -6.07
CA TYR A 313 8.88 14.98 -4.98
C TYR A 313 9.52 14.95 -3.58
N GLY A 314 10.69 14.33 -3.45
CA GLY A 314 11.28 13.98 -2.17
C GLY A 314 10.58 12.79 -1.52
N THR A 315 11.11 12.39 -0.37
CA THR A 315 10.82 11.12 0.31
C THR A 315 10.49 11.28 1.80
N SER A 316 10.47 12.51 2.32
CA SER A 316 9.75 12.90 3.54
C SER A 316 8.69 13.96 3.22
N THR A 317 7.66 14.06 4.07
CA THR A 317 6.68 15.14 3.98
C THR A 317 7.34 16.52 4.09
N GLU A 318 8.39 16.69 4.90
CA GLU A 318 9.05 18.00 5.06
C GLU A 318 9.76 18.43 3.78
N VAL A 319 10.37 17.49 3.04
CA VAL A 319 11.00 17.78 1.75
C VAL A 319 9.94 18.17 0.71
N ALA A 320 8.84 17.42 0.63
CA ALA A 320 7.73 17.73 -0.28
C ALA A 320 7.08 19.09 0.04
N ASP A 321 6.82 19.38 1.31
CA ASP A 321 6.23 20.63 1.77
C ASP A 321 7.17 21.84 1.54
N LYS A 322 8.50 21.65 1.61
CA LYS A 322 9.46 22.69 1.19
C LYS A 322 9.40 22.97 -0.32
N LEU A 323 9.07 21.98 -1.15
CA LEU A 323 8.97 22.13 -2.61
C LEU A 323 7.60 22.66 -3.09
N ARG A 324 6.53 22.44 -2.33
CA ARG A 324 5.16 22.88 -2.67
C ARG A 324 4.94 24.39 -2.51
N LEU A 325 4.13 24.96 -3.40
CA LEU A 325 3.67 26.34 -3.32
C LEU A 325 2.48 26.51 -2.35
N PHE A 326 1.71 25.44 -2.13
CA PHE A 326 0.42 25.44 -1.41
C PHE A 326 -0.67 26.32 -2.06
N GLU A 327 -0.58 26.51 -3.37
CA GLU A 327 -1.56 27.17 -4.22
C GLU A 327 -1.87 26.26 -5.41
N ASP A 328 -3.15 25.92 -5.61
CA ASP A 328 -3.69 25.07 -6.69
C ASP A 328 -2.95 23.74 -6.97
N GLY A 329 -2.25 23.19 -5.97
CA GLY A 329 -1.50 21.93 -6.06
C GLY A 329 -0.11 22.08 -6.66
N TYR A 330 0.35 23.31 -6.91
CA TYR A 330 1.61 23.58 -7.59
C TYR A 330 2.85 23.30 -6.75
N ILE A 331 3.93 22.91 -7.44
CA ILE A 331 5.31 22.96 -6.97
C ILE A 331 5.89 24.34 -7.29
N LYS A 332 6.73 24.86 -6.40
CA LYS A 332 7.40 26.17 -6.54
C LYS A 332 8.19 26.23 -7.85
N LEU A 333 7.88 27.22 -8.68
CA LEU A 333 8.70 27.66 -9.81
C LEU A 333 8.90 29.17 -9.72
N ILE A 334 10.08 29.66 -10.11
CA ILE A 334 10.40 31.09 -10.17
C ILE A 334 9.80 31.67 -11.46
N TYR A 335 8.86 32.61 -11.29
CA TYR A 335 8.26 33.36 -12.38
C TYR A 335 8.79 34.79 -12.45
N LYS A 336 8.80 35.35 -13.67
CA LYS A 336 9.47 36.61 -14.02
C LYS A 336 8.92 37.84 -13.27
N SER A 337 7.70 37.77 -12.75
CA SER A 337 7.01 38.84 -12.01
C SER A 337 7.62 39.16 -10.64
N CYS A 338 8.26 38.20 -9.95
CA CYS A 338 8.89 38.46 -8.65
C CYS A 338 10.31 39.04 -8.75
N LEU A 339 10.99 38.90 -9.90
CA LEU A 339 12.41 39.25 -10.05
C LEU A 339 12.68 40.75 -10.16
N SER A 340 11.65 41.57 -10.40
CA SER A 340 11.73 43.03 -10.49
C SER A 340 12.17 43.71 -9.18
N LEU A 341 12.01 43.03 -8.04
CA LEU A 341 12.43 43.52 -6.71
C LEU A 341 13.87 43.13 -6.32
N LEU A 342 14.53 42.23 -7.08
CA LEU A 342 15.79 41.60 -6.67
C LEU A 342 16.98 41.82 -7.63
N ASN A 343 16.83 42.65 -8.67
CA ASN A 343 17.91 43.03 -9.62
C ASN A 343 18.60 41.88 -10.40
N LEU A 344 18.16 40.62 -10.26
CA LEU A 344 18.79 39.45 -10.88
C LEU A 344 18.55 39.37 -12.40
N ARG A 345 19.53 39.85 -13.18
CA ARG A 345 19.55 39.78 -14.64
C ARG A 345 19.96 38.41 -15.20
N THR A 346 19.12 37.37 -15.12
CA THR A 346 19.00 36.31 -16.15
C THR A 346 17.95 35.25 -15.76
N LEU A 347 16.70 35.41 -16.21
CA LEU A 347 15.78 34.29 -16.45
C LEU A 347 14.84 34.62 -17.62
N SER A 348 14.57 33.62 -18.47
CA SER A 348 13.67 33.76 -19.63
C SER A 348 12.95 32.45 -19.94
N ALA A 349 11.74 32.31 -19.38
CA ALA A 349 10.73 31.35 -19.78
C ALA A 349 9.35 31.95 -19.47
N SER A 350 8.32 31.65 -20.28
CA SER A 350 6.93 31.92 -19.93
C SER A 350 6.36 30.89 -18.95
N HIS A 351 7.01 29.73 -18.83
CA HIS A 351 6.54 28.55 -18.11
C HIS A 351 7.26 28.31 -16.76
N GLY A 352 7.95 29.33 -16.24
CA GLY A 352 8.66 29.27 -14.95
C GLY A 352 10.02 28.55 -15.00
N GLY A 353 10.89 28.88 -14.04
CA GLY A 353 12.17 28.20 -13.78
C GLY A 353 12.15 27.47 -12.44
N LEU A 354 13.15 26.61 -12.19
CA LEU A 354 13.30 25.91 -10.91
C LEU A 354 13.58 26.87 -9.74
N PRO A 355 13.22 26.51 -8.49
CA PRO A 355 13.59 27.27 -7.30
C PRO A 355 15.09 27.18 -7.02
N GLN A 356 15.64 28.28 -6.48
CA GLN A 356 17.04 28.43 -6.09
C GLN A 356 17.17 28.38 -4.56
N GLY A 357 18.29 27.84 -4.06
CA GLY A 357 18.58 27.70 -2.64
C GLY A 357 19.77 28.54 -2.19
N ASN A 358 19.64 29.18 -1.01
CA ASN A 358 20.70 30.01 -0.44
C ASN A 358 21.94 29.16 -0.06
N HIS A 359 23.07 29.49 -0.69
CA HIS A 359 24.46 29.28 -0.26
C HIS A 359 24.81 28.11 0.69
N GLU A 360 25.47 27.06 0.15
CA GLU A 360 26.81 26.65 0.62
C GLU A 360 27.55 25.79 -0.43
N GLU A 361 28.88 25.94 -0.46
CA GLU A 361 30.00 25.21 -1.13
C GLU A 361 29.84 24.48 -2.52
N GLU A 362 28.70 23.95 -2.98
CA GLU A 362 28.68 23.06 -4.17
C GLU A 362 28.73 23.76 -5.55
N CYS A 363 28.09 24.92 -5.72
CA CYS A 363 27.97 25.58 -7.04
C CYS A 363 29.14 26.53 -7.39
N ILE A 364 30.38 26.03 -7.31
CA ILE A 364 31.59 26.80 -7.64
C ILE A 364 31.72 26.98 -9.15
N SER A 365 31.22 28.11 -9.66
CA SER A 365 31.59 28.57 -11.01
C SER A 365 33.02 29.12 -11.02
N GLN A 366 33.74 28.98 -12.14
CA GLN A 366 35.06 29.61 -12.35
C GLN A 366 34.98 31.14 -12.57
N SER A 367 33.90 31.79 -12.13
CA SER A 367 33.66 33.24 -12.28
C SER A 367 33.21 33.88 -10.97
N THR A 368 33.63 35.13 -10.74
CA THR A 368 33.55 35.83 -9.44
C THR A 368 32.16 36.41 -9.10
N ASN A 369 31.08 35.72 -9.50
CA ASN A 369 29.71 36.06 -9.11
C ASN A 369 29.05 34.80 -8.53
N SER A 370 28.54 34.90 -7.30
CA SER A 370 27.77 33.82 -6.68
C SER A 370 26.53 33.50 -7.53
N ARG A 371 26.29 32.20 -7.75
CA ARG A 371 25.07 31.68 -8.36
C ARG A 371 24.54 30.55 -7.49
N GLU A 372 23.28 30.67 -7.13
CA GLU A 372 22.58 29.74 -6.24
C GLU A 372 22.30 28.40 -6.92
N CYS A 373 22.34 27.32 -6.15
CA CYS A 373 22.06 25.97 -6.61
C CYS A 373 20.55 25.72 -6.82
N LEU A 374 20.23 24.74 -7.66
CA LEU A 374 18.86 24.32 -7.97
C LEU A 374 18.30 23.40 -6.88
N LEU A 375 17.01 23.55 -6.57
CA LEU A 375 16.30 22.79 -5.54
C LEU A 375 15.21 21.87 -6.13
N ALA A 376 15.22 20.60 -5.71
CA ALA A 376 14.22 19.57 -6.02
C ALA A 376 14.29 18.43 -4.98
N GLY A 377 13.54 17.34 -5.17
CA GLY A 377 13.59 16.14 -4.31
C GLY A 377 14.95 15.43 -4.24
N SER A 378 15.90 15.76 -5.10
CA SER A 378 17.28 15.26 -5.06
C SER A 378 18.28 16.30 -5.59
N ASN A 379 19.34 16.56 -4.82
CA ASN A 379 20.40 17.52 -5.16
C ASN A 379 21.21 17.11 -6.41
N ARG A 380 21.05 15.86 -6.89
CA ARG A 380 21.57 15.37 -8.18
C ARG A 380 21.02 16.15 -9.38
N ILE A 381 20.00 16.98 -9.19
CA ILE A 381 19.61 18.02 -10.15
C ILE A 381 20.80 18.91 -10.57
N ASN A 382 21.74 19.21 -9.67
CA ASN A 382 22.93 20.02 -9.94
C ASN A 382 24.10 19.25 -10.58
N PHE A 383 23.97 17.92 -10.79
CA PHE A 383 25.04 17.06 -11.32
C PHE A 383 25.46 17.42 -12.75
N SER A 384 24.48 17.74 -13.60
CA SER A 384 24.72 18.20 -14.96
C SER A 384 23.59 19.12 -15.45
N PRO A 385 23.82 19.95 -16.49
CA PRO A 385 22.75 20.69 -17.15
C PRO A 385 21.65 19.78 -17.72
N MET A 386 21.97 18.52 -18.04
CA MET A 386 21.03 17.54 -18.60
C MET A 386 20.11 16.96 -17.50
N ASN A 387 20.62 16.77 -16.28
CA ASN A 387 19.79 16.41 -15.12
C ASN A 387 18.81 17.54 -14.80
N ALA A 388 19.31 18.76 -14.59
CA ALA A 388 18.45 19.92 -14.31
C ALA A 388 17.43 20.22 -15.42
N ALA A 389 17.76 20.00 -16.70
CA ALA A 389 16.80 20.12 -17.80
C ALA A 389 15.63 19.12 -17.68
N MET A 390 15.93 17.84 -17.39
CA MET A 390 14.90 16.81 -17.20
C MET A 390 14.01 17.08 -15.98
N TYR A 391 14.61 17.46 -14.85
CA TYR A 391 13.85 17.79 -13.63
C TYR A 391 12.97 19.04 -13.85
N THR A 392 13.47 20.05 -14.58
CA THR A 392 12.68 21.23 -14.97
C THR A 392 11.43 20.83 -15.77
N ILE A 393 11.58 19.97 -16.79
CA ILE A 393 10.46 19.50 -17.60
C ILE A 393 9.40 18.77 -16.76
N TRP A 394 9.81 17.87 -15.86
CA TRP A 394 8.85 17.13 -15.05
C TRP A 394 8.18 17.96 -13.94
N MET A 395 8.87 18.95 -13.37
CA MET A 395 8.25 19.90 -12.43
C MET A 395 7.31 20.87 -13.14
N ARG A 396 7.61 21.30 -14.38
CA ARG A 396 6.65 22.00 -15.24
C ARG A 396 5.45 21.12 -15.58
N GLN A 397 5.66 19.85 -15.92
CA GLN A 397 4.58 18.90 -16.24
C GLN A 397 3.63 18.69 -15.05
N HIS A 398 4.15 18.58 -13.83
CA HIS A 398 3.32 18.53 -12.63
C HIS A 398 2.42 19.76 -12.50
N ASN A 399 2.97 20.96 -12.70
CA ASN A 399 2.18 22.20 -12.64
C ASN A 399 1.21 22.33 -13.83
N LEU A 400 1.54 21.82 -15.01
CA LEU A 400 0.64 21.77 -16.16
C LEU A 400 -0.55 20.85 -15.88
N ILE A 401 -0.32 19.67 -15.32
CA ILE A 401 -1.36 18.73 -14.92
C ILE A 401 -2.20 19.32 -13.78
N ALA A 402 -1.61 19.91 -12.75
CA ALA A 402 -2.33 20.59 -11.67
C ALA A 402 -3.23 21.72 -12.20
N GLY A 403 -2.71 22.56 -13.10
CA GLY A 403 -3.46 23.65 -13.72
C GLY A 403 -4.54 23.20 -14.70
N LYS A 404 -4.38 22.02 -15.36
CA LYS A 404 -5.44 21.37 -16.14
C LYS A 404 -6.50 20.76 -15.20
N LEU A 405 -6.11 20.02 -14.16
CA LEU A 405 -7.01 19.46 -13.14
C LEU A 405 -7.80 20.55 -12.41
N LYS A 406 -7.21 21.69 -12.07
CA LYS A 406 -7.92 22.82 -11.46
C LYS A 406 -9.01 23.39 -12.36
N LYS A 407 -8.81 23.43 -13.68
CA LYS A 407 -9.82 23.87 -14.64
C LYS A 407 -10.96 22.86 -14.79
N VAL A 408 -10.64 21.57 -14.72
CA VAL A 408 -11.61 20.47 -14.77
C VAL A 408 -12.42 20.37 -13.46
N ASN A 409 -11.75 20.50 -12.32
CA ASN A 409 -12.27 20.39 -10.96
C ASN A 409 -11.92 21.62 -10.09
N PRO A 410 -12.57 22.79 -10.28
CA PRO A 410 -12.23 24.01 -9.54
C PRO A 410 -12.36 23.91 -8.01
N MET A 411 -13.13 22.94 -7.53
CA MET A 411 -13.45 22.72 -6.11
C MET A 411 -12.45 21.82 -5.38
N TRP A 412 -11.46 21.23 -6.06
CA TRP A 412 -10.42 20.44 -5.39
C TRP A 412 -9.50 21.33 -4.54
N SER A 413 -9.06 20.78 -3.40
CA SER A 413 -8.07 21.41 -2.51
C SER A 413 -6.66 21.31 -3.09
N ASP A 414 -5.74 22.15 -2.60
CA ASP A 414 -4.31 22.08 -2.95
C ASP A 414 -3.74 20.66 -2.76
N GLU A 415 -4.03 20.01 -1.63
CA GLU A 415 -3.58 18.65 -1.34
C GLU A 415 -4.11 17.63 -2.37
N GLN A 416 -5.39 17.73 -2.77
CA GLN A 416 -5.96 16.81 -3.75
C GLN A 416 -5.38 17.06 -5.15
N LEU A 417 -5.22 18.32 -5.55
CA LEU A 417 -4.59 18.70 -6.81
C LEU A 417 -3.13 18.25 -6.87
N PHE A 418 -2.36 18.49 -5.80
CA PHE A 418 -0.97 18.05 -5.70
C PHE A 418 -0.85 16.53 -5.78
N GLN A 419 -1.62 15.78 -5.00
CA GLN A 419 -1.47 14.32 -4.93
C GLN A 419 -1.97 13.61 -6.20
N GLU A 420 -3.06 14.05 -6.84
CA GLU A 420 -3.45 13.50 -8.15
C GLU A 420 -2.48 13.91 -9.27
N SER A 421 -1.96 15.14 -9.27
CA SER A 421 -0.92 15.54 -10.25
C SER A 421 0.36 14.72 -10.09
N ARG A 422 0.79 14.48 -8.85
CA ARG A 422 1.90 13.57 -8.50
C ARG A 422 1.63 12.16 -8.99
N ARG A 423 0.43 11.63 -8.74
CA ARG A 423 0.00 10.28 -9.15
C ARG A 423 -0.02 10.12 -10.67
N ILE A 424 -0.52 11.11 -11.42
CA ILE A 424 -0.51 11.10 -12.90
C ILE A 424 0.92 11.19 -13.43
N VAL A 425 1.76 12.10 -12.92
CA VAL A 425 3.15 12.24 -13.36
C VAL A 425 3.97 10.96 -13.09
N ILE A 426 3.78 10.32 -11.95
CA ILE A 426 4.37 8.99 -11.66
C ILE A 426 3.90 7.96 -12.69
N ALA A 427 2.61 7.91 -13.00
CA ALA A 427 2.09 6.99 -14.03
C ALA A 427 2.68 7.27 -15.43
N GLN A 428 2.91 8.55 -15.79
CA GLN A 428 3.57 8.93 -17.03
C GLN A 428 5.04 8.47 -17.08
N ILE A 429 5.80 8.67 -15.99
CA ILE A 429 7.19 8.19 -15.88
C ILE A 429 7.26 6.65 -15.90
N GLN A 430 6.35 5.97 -15.20
CA GLN A 430 6.22 4.49 -15.24
C GLN A 430 5.85 3.99 -16.64
N HIS A 431 4.96 4.70 -17.36
CA HIS A 431 4.57 4.33 -18.72
C HIS A 431 5.74 4.47 -19.70
N ILE A 432 6.34 5.66 -19.81
CA ILE A 432 7.48 5.95 -20.69
C ILE A 432 8.64 4.97 -20.45
N THR A 433 8.95 4.68 -19.18
CA THR A 433 10.06 3.78 -18.82
C THR A 433 9.88 2.38 -19.38
N TYR A 434 8.66 1.82 -19.38
CA TYR A 434 8.39 0.45 -19.86
C TYR A 434 7.92 0.42 -21.32
N ASN A 435 7.40 1.52 -21.86
CA ASN A 435 6.93 1.65 -23.25
C ASN A 435 8.06 2.01 -24.22
N GLU A 436 8.82 3.05 -23.93
CA GLU A 436 9.80 3.59 -24.86
C GLU A 436 11.24 3.17 -24.51
N PHE A 437 11.57 3.11 -23.22
CA PHE A 437 12.97 2.94 -22.77
C PHE A 437 13.41 1.47 -22.61
N VAL A 438 12.76 0.68 -21.74
CA VAL A 438 13.13 -0.73 -21.48
C VAL A 438 13.25 -1.58 -22.77
N PRO A 439 12.35 -1.44 -23.77
CA PRO A 439 12.46 -2.19 -25.03
C PRO A 439 13.75 -1.97 -25.82
N VAL A 440 14.33 -0.77 -25.78
CA VAL A 440 15.62 -0.43 -26.42
C VAL A 440 16.80 -1.02 -25.65
N ILE A 441 16.67 -1.14 -24.33
CA ILE A 441 17.74 -1.63 -23.44
C ILE A 441 17.94 -3.15 -23.58
N ILE A 442 16.86 -3.95 -23.52
CA ILE A 442 16.94 -5.43 -23.47
C ILE A 442 16.46 -6.16 -24.74
N GLY A 443 15.86 -5.47 -25.70
CA GLY A 443 15.41 -6.05 -26.98
C GLY A 443 14.11 -6.85 -26.92
N LYS A 444 13.37 -6.87 -28.05
CA LYS A 444 11.96 -7.33 -28.11
C LYS A 444 11.72 -8.78 -27.70
N GLU A 445 12.66 -9.70 -27.94
CA GLU A 445 12.51 -11.10 -27.51
C GLU A 445 12.53 -11.24 -25.97
N ASN A 446 13.40 -10.48 -25.30
CA ASN A 446 13.50 -10.52 -23.84
C ASN A 446 12.28 -9.90 -23.16
N LEU A 447 11.60 -8.94 -23.79
CA LEU A 447 10.33 -8.41 -23.29
C LEU A 447 9.27 -9.51 -23.15
N LYS A 448 9.22 -10.47 -24.07
CA LYS A 448 8.30 -11.62 -23.98
C LYS A 448 8.82 -12.68 -23.02
N ARG A 449 10.13 -12.97 -23.04
CA ARG A 449 10.80 -13.93 -22.14
C ARG A 449 10.67 -13.56 -20.65
N TYR A 450 10.63 -12.26 -20.32
CA TYR A 450 10.55 -11.75 -18.96
C TYR A 450 9.27 -10.93 -18.66
N ALA A 451 8.33 -10.85 -19.60
CA ALA A 451 7.01 -10.17 -19.51
C ALA A 451 7.07 -8.67 -19.17
N VAL A 452 7.56 -7.85 -20.11
CA VAL A 452 7.90 -6.41 -19.93
C VAL A 452 7.56 -5.53 -21.17
N ASP A 453 6.67 -5.98 -22.07
CA ASP A 453 6.58 -5.54 -23.50
C ASP A 453 5.71 -4.31 -23.85
N LEU A 454 6.28 -3.41 -24.69
CA LEU A 454 5.74 -2.24 -25.45
C LEU A 454 6.87 -1.67 -26.44
N GLN A 455 6.69 -0.60 -27.26
CA GLN A 455 7.50 -0.33 -28.52
C GLN A 455 7.54 1.14 -29.13
N LEU A 456 8.43 1.64 -30.06
CA LEU A 456 9.90 1.52 -30.41
C LEU A 456 10.41 2.21 -31.77
N ASN A 457 11.46 3.09 -31.74
CA ASN A 457 12.54 3.56 -32.74
C ASN A 457 12.30 3.93 -34.26
N GLY A 458 13.12 4.75 -35.00
CA GLY A 458 14.16 5.78 -34.66
C GLY A 458 15.57 5.81 -35.39
N TYR A 459 16.12 6.98 -35.90
CA TYR A 459 17.47 7.63 -35.60
C TYR A 459 18.37 8.42 -36.67
N ASP A 460 18.93 9.67 -36.45
CA ASP A 460 20.40 10.12 -36.31
C ASP A 460 20.68 11.63 -35.83
N SER A 461 21.92 12.23 -35.87
CA SER A 461 22.59 12.96 -34.72
C SER A 461 23.56 14.20 -34.89
N ARG A 462 24.01 14.87 -33.76
CA ARG A 462 25.41 15.29 -33.32
C ARG A 462 25.60 16.30 -32.11
N TYR A 463 26.62 16.04 -31.25
CA TYR A 463 27.47 16.88 -30.29
C TYR A 463 26.91 18.06 -29.44
N GLY A 464 27.34 18.39 -28.19
CA GLY A 464 28.29 17.80 -27.20
C GLY A 464 28.11 18.39 -25.75
N ILE A 465 28.76 17.85 -24.71
CA ILE A 465 28.40 18.03 -23.26
C ILE A 465 29.20 19.12 -22.48
N VAL A 466 28.55 19.77 -21.50
CA VAL A 466 29.14 20.57 -20.40
C VAL A 466 28.80 19.93 -19.04
N ILE A 467 29.73 19.93 -18.06
CA ILE A 467 29.58 19.26 -16.75
C ILE A 467 29.81 20.27 -15.61
N ASN A 468 29.08 20.13 -14.48
CA ASN A 468 29.18 20.97 -13.26
C ASN A 468 28.87 22.47 -13.40
N ASP A 469 28.08 22.91 -14.38
CA ASP A 469 27.57 24.31 -14.42
C ASP A 469 26.05 24.37 -14.67
N PRO A 470 25.19 24.40 -13.61
CA PRO A 470 23.75 24.59 -13.79
C PRO A 470 23.42 25.97 -14.39
N SER A 471 24.32 26.95 -14.33
CA SER A 471 24.07 28.31 -14.82
C SER A 471 24.05 28.45 -16.35
N PHE A 472 24.40 27.38 -17.07
CA PHE A 472 24.07 27.24 -18.49
C PHE A 472 22.55 27.37 -18.72
N ILE A 473 21.70 26.78 -17.86
CA ILE A 473 20.25 26.72 -18.08
C ILE A 473 19.55 28.08 -17.87
N PHE A 474 20.06 28.91 -16.97
CA PHE A 474 19.45 30.22 -16.65
C PHE A 474 19.49 31.22 -17.82
N GLN A 475 20.33 30.97 -18.82
CA GLN A 475 20.37 31.78 -20.05
C GLN A 475 19.19 31.43 -20.97
N ARG A 476 18.66 32.46 -21.65
CA ARG A 476 17.54 32.34 -22.59
C ARG A 476 17.77 31.24 -23.63
N ASN A 477 16.74 30.41 -23.85
CA ASN A 477 16.68 29.31 -24.82
C ASN A 477 17.71 28.16 -24.62
N ARG A 478 18.42 28.09 -23.48
CA ARG A 478 19.38 27.00 -23.20
C ARG A 478 18.75 25.71 -22.71
N LEU A 479 17.64 25.76 -21.97
CA LEU A 479 16.87 24.55 -21.60
C LEU A 479 16.56 23.72 -22.85
N ASP A 480 15.91 24.33 -23.83
CA ASP A 480 15.60 23.69 -25.11
C ASP A 480 16.85 23.32 -25.91
N ALA A 481 17.99 24.01 -25.73
CA ALA A 481 19.24 23.62 -26.38
C ALA A 481 19.79 22.32 -25.79
N VAL A 482 19.70 22.13 -24.47
CA VAL A 482 20.04 20.86 -23.80
C VAL A 482 19.08 19.74 -24.22
N ILE A 483 17.77 20.02 -24.28
CA ILE A 483 16.77 19.02 -24.68
C ILE A 483 16.91 18.66 -26.16
N ARG A 484 17.06 19.63 -27.07
CA ARG A 484 17.38 19.36 -28.47
C ARG A 484 18.70 18.60 -28.59
N PHE A 485 19.73 18.92 -27.80
CA PHE A 485 21.00 18.18 -27.78
C PHE A 485 20.81 16.71 -27.35
N LEU A 486 20.06 16.42 -26.28
CA LEU A 486 19.74 15.06 -25.84
C LEU A 486 18.99 14.26 -26.91
N VAL A 487 17.97 14.88 -27.51
CA VAL A 487 17.05 14.30 -28.50
C VAL A 487 17.64 14.34 -29.93
N LYS A 488 18.82 14.96 -30.13
CA LYS A 488 19.58 15.00 -31.40
C LYS A 488 21.03 14.54 -31.27
N SER A 489 21.43 13.79 -30.22
CA SER A 489 22.82 13.30 -30.08
C SER A 489 22.94 11.78 -29.94
N PRO A 490 24.04 11.17 -30.43
CA PRO A 490 24.19 9.73 -30.45
C PRO A 490 24.75 9.22 -29.13
N ILE A 491 24.31 8.04 -28.64
CA ILE A 491 25.12 7.34 -27.63
C ILE A 491 26.39 6.77 -28.27
N MET A 492 27.39 6.46 -27.44
CA MET A 492 28.48 5.59 -27.86
C MET A 492 27.94 4.16 -28.07
N LYS A 493 28.52 3.42 -29.02
CA LYS A 493 28.22 1.99 -29.19
C LYS A 493 28.54 1.26 -27.87
N PRO A 494 27.77 0.24 -27.43
CA PRO A 494 28.10 -0.50 -26.20
C PRO A 494 29.49 -1.15 -26.26
N GLY A 495 30.15 -1.28 -25.10
CA GLY A 495 31.43 -1.96 -24.95
C GLY A 495 32.22 -1.49 -23.70
N LEU A 496 33.38 -2.10 -23.45
CA LEU A 496 34.26 -1.76 -22.33
C LEU A 496 35.10 -0.50 -22.61
N HIS A 497 34.47 0.67 -22.59
CA HIS A 497 35.16 1.96 -22.73
C HIS A 497 34.46 3.06 -21.94
N ILE A 498 35.19 4.14 -21.69
CA ILE A 498 34.74 5.33 -20.95
C ILE A 498 35.36 6.56 -21.62
N THR A 499 34.71 7.72 -21.57
CA THR A 499 35.26 8.94 -22.19
C THR A 499 36.40 9.54 -21.33
N PRO A 500 37.35 10.30 -21.91
CA PRO A 500 38.43 10.93 -21.15
C PRO A 500 37.93 11.82 -20.00
N GLU A 501 36.78 12.49 -20.19
CA GLU A 501 36.15 13.36 -19.21
C GLU A 501 35.78 12.58 -17.95
N LEU A 502 35.20 11.39 -18.12
CA LEU A 502 34.77 10.50 -17.03
C LEU A 502 35.90 9.61 -16.47
N LYS A 503 37.10 9.65 -17.08
CA LYS A 503 38.28 8.87 -16.66
C LYS A 503 39.31 9.68 -15.87
N GLY A 504 39.40 11.00 -16.08
CA GLY A 504 40.44 11.81 -15.42
C GLY A 504 40.20 13.32 -15.35
N ALA A 505 39.08 13.82 -15.85
CA ALA A 505 38.67 15.22 -15.69
C ALA A 505 37.36 15.39 -14.89
N PHE A 506 36.76 14.29 -14.42
CA PHE A 506 35.49 14.33 -13.69
C PHE A 506 35.66 15.03 -12.35
N LYS A 507 34.76 15.98 -12.05
CA LYS A 507 34.77 16.83 -10.84
C LYS A 507 36.06 17.66 -10.63
N ARG A 508 36.93 17.78 -11.65
CA ARG A 508 38.15 18.58 -11.64
C ARG A 508 37.84 20.08 -11.46
N ALA A 509 38.38 20.71 -10.42
CA ALA A 509 38.14 22.15 -10.18
C ALA A 509 39.00 23.06 -11.08
N ASN A 510 40.29 22.76 -11.20
CA ASN A 510 41.28 23.58 -11.89
C ASN A 510 42.15 22.77 -12.87
N SER A 511 42.77 23.45 -13.84
CA SER A 511 43.66 22.86 -14.87
C SER A 511 44.93 22.19 -14.33
N PHE A 512 45.25 22.35 -13.04
CA PHE A 512 46.35 21.69 -12.33
C PHE A 512 45.88 20.54 -11.40
N ASP A 513 44.61 20.51 -11.03
CA ASP A 513 43.99 19.46 -10.22
C ASP A 513 43.82 18.16 -11.05
N LYS A 514 43.47 17.02 -10.45
CA LYS A 514 43.14 15.79 -11.18
C LYS A 514 41.70 15.37 -10.90
N GLY A 515 40.99 14.97 -11.96
CA GLY A 515 39.64 14.43 -11.84
C GLY A 515 39.62 12.95 -11.45
N ILE A 516 38.44 12.47 -11.09
CA ILE A 516 38.19 11.09 -10.66
C ILE A 516 38.06 10.13 -11.84
N ASP A 517 38.63 8.92 -11.72
CA ASP A 517 38.34 7.78 -12.59
C ASP A 517 37.07 7.06 -12.08
N ILE A 518 35.96 7.23 -12.80
CA ILE A 518 34.67 6.59 -12.46
C ILE A 518 34.72 5.07 -12.69
N ALA A 519 35.44 4.58 -13.71
CA ALA A 519 35.53 3.14 -13.99
C ALA A 519 36.25 2.42 -12.83
N ALA A 520 37.32 3.01 -12.31
CA ALA A 520 38.01 2.49 -11.13
C ALA A 520 37.11 2.48 -9.89
N HIS A 521 36.32 3.53 -9.66
CA HIS A 521 35.36 3.60 -8.55
C HIS A 521 34.26 2.54 -8.64
N LEU A 522 33.70 2.30 -9.84
CA LEU A 522 32.65 1.30 -10.03
C LEU A 522 33.17 -0.14 -9.81
N ILE A 523 34.40 -0.44 -10.24
CA ILE A 523 35.04 -1.74 -9.96
C ILE A 523 35.30 -1.91 -8.46
N GLN A 524 35.84 -0.88 -7.79
CA GLN A 524 36.11 -0.93 -6.36
C GLN A 524 34.81 -1.06 -5.54
N MET A 525 33.75 -0.36 -5.94
CA MET A 525 32.42 -0.45 -5.33
C MET A 525 31.83 -1.86 -5.46
N GLY A 526 31.96 -2.52 -6.62
CA GLY A 526 31.52 -3.90 -6.79
C GLY A 526 32.22 -4.88 -5.83
N ARG A 527 33.50 -4.65 -5.52
CA ARG A 527 34.28 -5.46 -4.57
C ARG A 527 33.98 -5.13 -3.11
N ASP A 528 33.79 -3.86 -2.78
CA ASP A 528 33.31 -3.40 -1.46
C ASP A 528 31.93 -3.97 -1.12
N HIS A 529 31.06 -4.07 -2.13
CA HIS A 529 29.72 -4.64 -2.06
C HIS A 529 29.69 -6.17 -2.04
N GLY A 530 30.83 -6.85 -2.24
CA GLY A 530 30.89 -8.31 -2.36
C GLY A 530 30.05 -8.85 -3.51
N ILE A 531 30.06 -8.19 -4.67
CA ILE A 531 29.35 -8.67 -5.87
C ILE A 531 30.14 -9.87 -6.45
N PRO A 532 29.49 -11.05 -6.63
CA PRO A 532 30.15 -12.23 -7.20
C PRO A 532 30.72 -12.05 -8.61
N SER A 533 31.60 -12.98 -9.00
CA SER A 533 32.24 -12.99 -10.33
C SER A 533 31.27 -12.95 -11.49
N TYR A 534 31.72 -12.39 -12.62
CA TYR A 534 30.98 -12.38 -13.89
C TYR A 534 30.44 -13.77 -14.27
N LEU A 535 31.22 -14.85 -14.07
CA LEU A 535 30.80 -16.21 -14.41
C LEU A 535 29.70 -16.75 -13.48
N GLN A 536 29.71 -16.42 -12.18
CA GLN A 536 28.60 -16.76 -11.29
C GLN A 536 27.28 -16.10 -11.72
N TRP A 537 27.33 -14.87 -12.23
CA TRP A 537 26.15 -14.19 -12.78
C TRP A 537 25.68 -14.77 -14.13
N ARG A 538 26.60 -15.22 -14.99
CA ARG A 538 26.24 -16.01 -16.20
C ARG A 538 25.47 -17.27 -15.84
N ARG A 539 25.97 -18.04 -14.86
CA ARG A 539 25.31 -19.27 -14.35
C ARG A 539 23.93 -18.96 -13.78
N TYR A 540 23.78 -17.90 -12.98
CA TYR A 540 22.49 -17.42 -12.46
C TYR A 540 21.47 -17.03 -13.56
N CYS A 541 21.97 -16.61 -14.73
CA CYS A 541 21.17 -16.28 -15.91
C CYS A 541 20.93 -17.46 -16.87
N ASN A 542 21.37 -18.69 -16.50
CA ASN A 542 21.34 -19.88 -17.35
C ASN A 542 22.03 -19.68 -18.71
N LEU A 543 23.17 -18.96 -18.71
CA LEU A 543 24.03 -18.76 -19.87
C LEU A 543 25.16 -19.79 -19.89
N GLU A 544 25.75 -20.00 -21.07
CA GLU A 544 26.86 -20.95 -21.27
C GLU A 544 28.06 -20.62 -20.37
N ASP A 545 28.58 -21.66 -19.72
CA ASP A 545 29.64 -21.59 -18.72
C ASP A 545 31.04 -21.67 -19.39
N VAL A 546 32.02 -20.99 -18.81
CA VAL A 546 33.30 -20.71 -19.48
C VAL A 546 34.47 -21.09 -18.57
N GLN A 547 35.26 -22.07 -19.01
CA GLN A 547 36.27 -22.75 -18.16
C GLN A 547 37.70 -22.20 -18.33
N SER A 548 37.93 -21.28 -19.28
CA SER A 548 39.26 -20.72 -19.57
C SER A 548 39.19 -19.39 -20.32
N PHE A 549 40.24 -18.57 -20.25
CA PHE A 549 40.37 -17.38 -21.11
C PHE A 549 40.28 -17.75 -22.61
N THR A 550 40.87 -18.88 -23.02
CA THR A 550 40.79 -19.37 -24.41
C THR A 550 39.37 -19.76 -24.86
N SER A 551 38.47 -20.11 -23.94
CA SER A 551 37.05 -20.32 -24.29
C SER A 551 36.27 -19.01 -24.41
N MET A 552 36.70 -17.91 -23.76
CA MET A 552 36.12 -16.57 -23.98
C MET A 552 36.38 -16.02 -25.40
N SER A 553 37.46 -16.42 -26.06
CA SER A 553 37.75 -16.06 -27.45
C SER A 553 37.14 -17.01 -28.50
N SER A 554 36.48 -18.11 -28.09
CA SER A 554 36.18 -19.23 -28.98
C SER A 554 34.68 -19.48 -29.22
N LYS A 555 34.19 -19.03 -30.38
CA LYS A 555 33.04 -19.57 -31.14
C LYS A 555 31.74 -19.85 -30.37
N VAL A 556 30.87 -18.84 -30.24
CA VAL A 556 29.44 -19.10 -29.96
C VAL A 556 28.74 -19.54 -31.26
N HIS A 557 27.87 -20.56 -31.19
CA HIS A 557 27.07 -21.06 -32.32
C HIS A 557 25.64 -20.51 -32.23
N PHE A 558 25.15 -19.79 -33.25
CA PHE A 558 23.82 -19.18 -33.24
C PHE A 558 22.95 -19.69 -34.39
N ASN A 559 22.08 -20.68 -34.10
CA ASN A 559 21.17 -21.26 -35.08
C ASN A 559 19.83 -20.51 -35.09
N MET A 560 19.67 -19.55 -36.02
CA MET A 560 18.37 -18.96 -36.35
C MET A 560 18.13 -19.04 -37.87
N TRP A 561 16.86 -19.14 -38.27
CA TRP A 561 16.47 -19.90 -39.46
C TRP A 561 16.84 -19.31 -40.84
N LYS A 562 17.32 -20.23 -41.70
CA LYS A 562 17.47 -20.16 -43.17
C LYS A 562 18.64 -19.34 -43.75
N GLU A 563 19.31 -20.01 -44.71
CA GLU A 563 20.24 -19.49 -45.73
C GLU A 563 21.62 -18.96 -45.29
N SER A 564 22.49 -19.95 -45.03
CA SER A 564 23.79 -20.04 -45.71
C SER A 564 24.93 -19.07 -45.34
N GLN A 565 24.89 -18.37 -44.21
CA GLN A 565 26.07 -17.66 -43.68
C GLN A 565 26.47 -18.09 -42.26
N MET A 566 27.69 -18.64 -42.16
CA MET A 566 28.40 -18.88 -40.90
C MET A 566 28.98 -17.55 -40.37
N VAL A 567 28.50 -17.08 -39.22
CA VAL A 567 29.07 -15.90 -38.53
C VAL A 567 29.79 -16.36 -37.26
N VAL A 568 31.10 -16.09 -37.18
CA VAL A 568 31.91 -16.42 -36.00
C VAL A 568 31.90 -15.23 -35.04
N LEU A 569 31.30 -15.40 -33.87
CA LEU A 569 31.25 -14.40 -32.80
C LEU A 569 32.08 -14.88 -31.59
N GLN A 570 32.94 -13.99 -31.10
CA GLN A 570 33.66 -14.15 -29.82
C GLN A 570 32.71 -13.79 -28.67
N LEU A 571 32.96 -14.28 -27.45
CA LEU A 571 32.09 -13.94 -26.32
C LEU A 571 32.27 -12.48 -25.86
N LEU A 572 33.52 -11.99 -25.88
CA LEU A 572 33.93 -10.69 -25.34
C LEU A 572 34.79 -9.87 -26.35
N PRO A 573 34.30 -9.52 -27.56
CA PRO A 573 35.14 -8.89 -28.59
C PRO A 573 35.55 -7.45 -28.26
N SER A 574 34.91 -6.81 -27.27
CA SER A 574 35.26 -5.45 -26.84
C SER A 574 36.60 -5.37 -26.10
N VAL A 575 37.21 -6.51 -25.74
CA VAL A 575 38.44 -6.60 -24.94
C VAL A 575 39.40 -7.60 -25.58
N ASN A 576 40.70 -7.28 -25.59
CA ASN A 576 41.71 -8.30 -25.92
C ASN A 576 41.82 -9.27 -24.74
N ILE A 577 41.41 -10.53 -24.93
CA ILE A 577 41.46 -11.57 -23.90
C ILE A 577 42.87 -11.72 -23.28
N SER A 578 43.94 -11.57 -24.06
CA SER A 578 45.32 -11.63 -23.54
C SER A 578 45.70 -10.49 -22.59
N LEU A 579 44.89 -9.42 -22.50
CA LEU A 579 45.04 -8.39 -21.46
C LEU A 579 44.27 -8.75 -20.17
N LEU A 580 43.18 -9.52 -20.26
CA LEU A 580 42.51 -10.07 -19.09
C LEU A 580 43.36 -11.17 -18.44
N GLU A 581 43.94 -12.04 -19.25
CA GLU A 581 44.90 -13.11 -18.87
C GLU A 581 46.21 -12.55 -18.26
N GLN A 582 46.54 -11.28 -18.52
CA GLN A 582 47.68 -10.57 -17.90
C GLN A 582 47.31 -9.81 -16.60
N LEU A 583 46.02 -9.69 -16.28
CA LEU A 583 45.53 -8.92 -15.13
C LEU A 583 44.85 -9.78 -14.07
N TYR A 584 44.15 -10.86 -14.46
CA TYR A 584 43.45 -11.77 -13.58
C TYR A 584 44.08 -13.16 -13.66
N ASP A 585 44.42 -13.74 -12.50
CA ASP A 585 45.00 -15.08 -12.41
C ASP A 585 44.03 -16.18 -12.90
N SER A 586 42.73 -15.91 -12.89
CA SER A 586 41.66 -16.85 -13.22
C SER A 586 40.47 -16.14 -13.91
N PRO A 587 39.77 -16.80 -14.86
CA PRO A 587 38.54 -16.26 -15.45
C PRO A 587 37.40 -16.10 -14.44
N GLU A 588 37.45 -16.79 -13.29
CA GLU A 588 36.52 -16.59 -12.17
C GLU A 588 36.79 -15.31 -11.37
N ASP A 589 37.93 -14.65 -11.55
CA ASP A 589 38.25 -13.44 -10.80
C ASP A 589 37.61 -12.19 -11.43
N ILE A 590 37.15 -12.27 -12.68
CA ILE A 590 36.64 -11.13 -13.47
C ILE A 590 35.44 -10.47 -12.77
N ASP A 591 35.57 -9.17 -12.48
CA ASP A 591 34.53 -8.36 -11.86
C ASP A 591 33.32 -8.20 -12.81
N LEU A 592 32.09 -8.30 -12.27
CA LEU A 592 30.84 -8.31 -13.08
C LEU A 592 30.77 -7.16 -14.09
N ILE A 593 31.17 -5.94 -13.71
CA ILE A 593 31.10 -4.77 -14.60
C ILE A 593 32.06 -4.88 -15.80
N VAL A 594 33.19 -5.56 -15.64
CA VAL A 594 34.18 -5.75 -16.71
C VAL A 594 33.67 -6.78 -17.71
N GLY A 595 33.16 -7.92 -17.23
CA GLY A 595 32.60 -8.97 -18.09
C GLY A 595 31.31 -8.52 -18.80
N GLY A 596 30.36 -7.93 -18.06
CA GLY A 596 29.05 -7.55 -18.60
C GLY A 596 29.08 -6.39 -19.60
N LEU A 597 30.04 -5.47 -19.50
CA LEU A 597 30.27 -4.43 -20.53
C LEU A 597 31.10 -4.93 -21.71
N ALA A 598 31.77 -6.08 -21.59
CA ALA A 598 32.56 -6.68 -22.67
C ALA A 598 31.76 -7.67 -23.54
N GLU A 599 30.61 -8.15 -23.06
CA GLU A 599 29.66 -8.97 -23.83
C GLU A 599 29.14 -8.25 -25.09
N ILE A 600 28.82 -9.02 -26.14
CA ILE A 600 28.11 -8.50 -27.32
C ILE A 600 26.64 -8.22 -26.96
N PRO A 601 26.08 -7.04 -27.27
CA PRO A 601 24.66 -6.78 -27.17
C PRO A 601 23.81 -7.76 -28.00
N LEU A 602 22.64 -8.13 -27.48
CA LEU A 602 21.69 -8.97 -28.24
C LEU A 602 21.11 -8.19 -29.45
N PRO A 603 20.64 -8.88 -30.52
CA PRO A 603 20.06 -8.21 -31.68
C PRO A 603 18.89 -7.29 -31.31
N GLY A 604 19.04 -5.98 -31.57
CA GLY A 604 18.04 -4.97 -31.20
C GLY A 604 17.99 -4.62 -29.71
N ALA A 605 19.02 -4.96 -28.93
CA ALA A 605 19.25 -4.56 -27.55
C ALA A 605 20.57 -3.77 -27.43
N LEU A 606 20.77 -3.11 -26.28
CA LEU A 606 22.03 -2.41 -25.97
C LEU A 606 22.87 -3.13 -24.91
N LEU A 607 22.28 -4.03 -24.13
CA LEU A 607 22.98 -4.81 -23.12
C LEU A 607 23.33 -6.21 -23.62
N GLY A 608 24.47 -6.74 -23.17
CA GLY A 608 24.82 -8.15 -23.34
C GLY A 608 23.82 -9.10 -22.65
N PRO A 609 23.87 -10.41 -22.92
CA PRO A 609 22.96 -11.40 -22.34
C PRO A 609 22.86 -11.37 -20.81
N THR A 610 23.99 -11.21 -20.11
CA THR A 610 24.04 -11.21 -18.64
C THR A 610 23.36 -9.95 -18.08
N PHE A 611 23.71 -8.77 -18.60
CA PHE A 611 23.09 -7.52 -18.16
C PHE A 611 21.63 -7.39 -18.60
N SER A 612 21.25 -7.89 -19.78
CA SER A 612 19.83 -7.99 -20.19
C SER A 612 19.02 -8.83 -19.20
N CYS A 613 19.54 -9.98 -18.78
CA CYS A 613 18.92 -10.84 -17.79
C CYS A 613 18.76 -10.15 -16.41
N LEU A 614 19.80 -9.50 -15.89
CA LEU A 614 19.75 -8.83 -14.59
C LEU A 614 18.84 -7.61 -14.61
N PHE A 615 18.92 -6.78 -15.64
CA PHE A 615 18.08 -5.60 -15.82
C PHE A 615 16.60 -5.98 -15.96
N ALA A 616 16.28 -6.98 -16.80
CA ALA A 616 14.91 -7.48 -16.95
C ALA A 616 14.34 -8.04 -15.63
N LYS A 617 15.13 -8.76 -14.84
CA LYS A 617 14.73 -9.26 -13.51
C LYS A 617 14.46 -8.11 -12.53
N GLN A 618 15.27 -7.04 -12.54
CA GLN A 618 15.07 -5.90 -11.66
C GLN A 618 13.81 -5.10 -12.04
N LEU A 619 13.63 -4.77 -13.32
CA LEU A 619 12.43 -4.08 -13.80
C LEU A 619 11.16 -4.92 -13.58
N GLN A 620 11.22 -6.25 -13.77
CA GLN A 620 10.10 -7.14 -13.43
C GLN A 620 9.74 -7.05 -11.93
N LYS A 621 10.73 -6.97 -11.03
CA LYS A 621 10.48 -6.78 -9.59
C LYS A 621 9.87 -5.42 -9.30
N THR A 622 10.40 -4.33 -9.86
CA THR A 622 9.87 -2.99 -9.62
C THR A 622 8.44 -2.82 -10.16
N LYS A 623 8.08 -3.43 -11.30
CA LYS A 623 6.68 -3.48 -11.77
C LYS A 623 5.76 -4.36 -10.90
N ARG A 624 6.19 -5.58 -10.54
CA ARG A 624 5.32 -6.55 -9.82
C ARG A 624 5.26 -6.36 -8.29
N GLY A 625 6.27 -5.72 -7.70
CA GLY A 625 6.37 -5.45 -6.26
C GLY A 625 5.71 -4.14 -5.83
N ASP A 626 5.30 -3.30 -6.78
CA ASP A 626 4.66 -2.01 -6.52
C ASP A 626 3.13 -2.14 -6.49
N ARG A 627 2.53 -1.93 -5.30
CA ARG A 627 1.08 -1.87 -5.12
C ARG A 627 0.44 -0.71 -5.90
N PHE A 628 1.17 0.38 -6.10
CA PHE A 628 0.73 1.58 -6.80
C PHE A 628 1.20 1.64 -8.27
N TRP A 629 1.68 0.53 -8.86
CA TRP A 629 1.92 0.44 -10.30
C TRP A 629 0.67 0.88 -11.08
N TYR A 630 0.82 1.77 -12.06
CA TYR A 630 -0.34 2.49 -12.63
C TYR A 630 -1.43 1.57 -13.21
N GLU A 631 -1.06 0.43 -13.82
CA GLU A 631 -2.04 -0.52 -14.40
C GLU A 631 -2.72 -1.44 -13.37
N ASN A 632 -2.42 -1.33 -12.07
CA ASN A 632 -2.99 -2.21 -11.04
C ASN A 632 -4.48 -1.90 -10.79
N PHE A 633 -5.33 -2.92 -10.98
CA PHE A 633 -6.78 -2.86 -10.75
C PHE A 633 -7.21 -2.86 -9.25
N PHE A 634 -6.29 -2.59 -8.31
CA PHE A 634 -6.55 -2.65 -6.86
C PHE A 634 -7.32 -1.44 -6.29
N HIS A 635 -8.60 -1.30 -6.66
CA HIS A 635 -9.49 -0.26 -6.13
C HIS A 635 -9.39 -0.09 -4.59
N PRO A 636 -9.38 1.15 -4.03
CA PRO A 636 -9.50 2.44 -4.73
C PRO A 636 -8.21 3.02 -5.34
N THR A 637 -7.04 2.36 -5.28
CA THR A 637 -5.78 2.96 -5.78
C THR A 637 -5.57 2.81 -7.30
N ALA A 638 -6.43 2.03 -7.97
CA ALA A 638 -6.46 1.91 -9.42
C ALA A 638 -6.90 3.21 -10.11
N PHE A 639 -6.40 3.45 -11.32
CA PHE A 639 -7.04 4.35 -12.28
C PHE A 639 -8.26 3.65 -12.93
N SER A 640 -9.21 4.42 -13.46
CA SER A 640 -10.28 3.87 -14.30
C SER A 640 -9.74 3.43 -15.67
N ALA A 641 -10.54 2.67 -16.44
CA ALA A 641 -10.15 2.28 -17.80
C ALA A 641 -9.90 3.52 -18.70
N SER A 642 -10.81 4.50 -18.68
CA SER A 642 -10.65 5.75 -19.45
C SER A 642 -9.44 6.57 -18.99
N GLN A 643 -9.13 6.60 -17.69
CA GLN A 643 -7.91 7.24 -17.18
C GLN A 643 -6.64 6.52 -17.64
N LEU A 644 -6.63 5.18 -17.66
CA LEU A 644 -5.50 4.39 -18.16
C LEU A 644 -5.27 4.61 -19.66
N ASP A 645 -6.34 4.68 -20.45
CA ASP A 645 -6.22 4.86 -21.90
C ASP A 645 -5.76 6.27 -22.29
N GLU A 646 -6.07 7.30 -21.47
CA GLU A 646 -5.45 8.63 -21.61
C GLU A 646 -3.98 8.65 -21.14
N ILE A 647 -3.61 7.98 -20.05
CA ILE A 647 -2.19 7.84 -19.62
C ILE A 647 -1.36 7.17 -20.73
N ARG A 648 -1.90 6.14 -21.38
CA ARG A 648 -1.24 5.36 -22.44
C ARG A 648 -0.94 6.12 -23.73
N LYS A 649 -1.51 7.32 -23.93
CA LYS A 649 -1.11 8.23 -25.03
C LYS A 649 0.19 9.00 -24.73
N THR A 650 0.65 8.98 -23.47
CA THR A 650 1.80 9.79 -23.06
C THR A 650 3.09 9.26 -23.66
N THR A 651 3.69 10.03 -24.56
CA THR A 651 5.08 9.87 -24.99
C THR A 651 5.98 10.93 -24.36
N LEU A 652 7.27 10.64 -24.19
CA LEU A 652 8.24 11.65 -23.76
C LEU A 652 8.35 12.82 -24.77
N ALA A 653 8.06 12.58 -26.05
CA ALA A 653 7.89 13.63 -27.06
C ALA A 653 6.78 14.64 -26.68
N ARG A 654 5.59 14.16 -26.29
CA ARG A 654 4.48 15.03 -25.82
C ARG A 654 4.88 15.83 -24.59
N ILE A 655 5.53 15.19 -23.60
CA ILE A 655 5.98 15.84 -22.37
C ILE A 655 6.98 16.96 -22.68
N ILE A 656 7.88 16.77 -23.66
CA ILE A 656 8.80 17.83 -24.12
C ILE A 656 8.05 18.94 -24.84
N CYS A 657 7.13 18.62 -25.77
CA CYS A 657 6.32 19.62 -26.48
C CYS A 657 5.44 20.48 -25.54
N ASP A 658 4.94 19.91 -24.44
CA ASP A 658 4.08 20.61 -23.46
C ASP A 658 4.87 21.52 -22.50
N ASN A 659 6.19 21.31 -22.34
CA ASN A 659 6.98 21.91 -21.25
C ASN A 659 8.29 22.61 -21.68
N ALA A 660 8.71 22.52 -22.94
CA ALA A 660 9.81 23.30 -23.51
C ALA A 660 9.33 24.71 -23.96
N ASP A 661 10.24 25.67 -24.14
CA ASP A 661 9.86 27.06 -24.43
C ASP A 661 9.78 27.38 -25.96
N ASP A 662 10.67 26.83 -26.78
CA ASP A 662 10.74 27.03 -28.25
C ASP A 662 10.85 25.70 -29.05
N ILE A 663 10.42 24.54 -28.50
CA ILE A 663 10.37 23.27 -29.26
C ILE A 663 8.99 23.11 -29.90
N ARG A 664 8.94 23.19 -31.24
CA ARG A 664 7.70 23.09 -32.05
C ARG A 664 7.62 21.86 -32.95
N PHE A 665 8.75 21.20 -33.17
CA PHE A 665 8.86 19.98 -33.95
C PHE A 665 9.76 19.00 -33.21
N ILE A 666 9.35 17.73 -33.14
CA ILE A 666 10.08 16.65 -32.47
C ILE A 666 9.66 15.31 -33.10
N GLN A 667 10.57 14.35 -33.10
CA GLN A 667 10.25 12.97 -33.48
C GLN A 667 9.39 12.26 -32.41
N HIS A 668 8.65 11.22 -32.81
CA HIS A 668 7.70 10.56 -31.91
C HIS A 668 8.39 9.74 -30.81
N ASN A 669 9.41 8.94 -31.14
CA ASN A 669 10.30 8.35 -30.13
C ASN A 669 11.56 9.21 -29.95
N VAL A 670 11.72 9.84 -28.79
CA VAL A 670 12.90 10.65 -28.49
C VAL A 670 14.12 9.84 -28.05
N PHE A 671 13.94 8.56 -27.67
CA PHE A 671 15.04 7.67 -27.29
C PHE A 671 15.89 7.22 -28.46
N ALA A 672 15.49 7.52 -29.70
CA ALA A 672 16.25 7.20 -30.90
C ALA A 672 15.99 8.23 -32.03
N LEU A 673 16.50 9.46 -31.86
CA LEU A 673 16.84 10.46 -32.90
C LEU A 673 15.94 10.56 -34.17
N GLU A 674 16.39 11.09 -35.31
CA GLU A 674 15.51 11.41 -36.46
C GLU A 674 15.88 10.67 -37.77
N ASP A 675 14.91 10.01 -38.41
CA ASP A 675 15.08 9.32 -39.70
C ASP A 675 14.00 9.72 -40.73
N GLU A 676 14.17 9.31 -42.00
CA GLU A 676 13.30 9.69 -43.13
C GLU A 676 12.00 8.89 -43.28
N TYR A 677 11.81 7.76 -42.57
CA TYR A 677 10.77 6.76 -42.91
C TYR A 677 9.87 6.32 -41.75
N GLY A 678 10.39 6.29 -40.51
CA GLY A 678 9.71 5.77 -39.32
C GLY A 678 9.68 6.74 -38.13
N ASN A 679 10.66 7.64 -37.99
CA ASN A 679 10.73 8.57 -36.86
C ASN A 679 11.18 9.98 -37.28
N CYS A 680 10.53 10.53 -38.30
CA CYS A 680 10.75 11.92 -38.72
C CYS A 680 10.19 12.93 -37.68
N PRO A 681 10.72 14.16 -37.60
CA PRO A 681 10.19 15.18 -36.69
C PRO A 681 8.85 15.74 -37.18
N VAL A 682 7.78 15.47 -36.42
CA VAL A 682 6.43 16.02 -36.68
C VAL A 682 6.16 17.25 -35.81
N SER A 683 5.08 17.97 -36.10
CA SER A 683 4.69 19.15 -35.31
C SER A 683 4.21 18.77 -33.92
N CYS A 684 4.56 19.56 -32.90
CA CYS A 684 4.00 19.46 -31.55
C CYS A 684 2.48 19.76 -31.47
N SER A 685 1.86 20.14 -32.60
CA SER A 685 0.41 20.29 -32.76
C SER A 685 -0.22 19.25 -33.70
N ASP A 686 0.52 18.21 -34.08
CA ASP A 686 0.02 17.09 -34.89
C ASP A 686 -0.69 16.03 -34.02
N SER A 687 -1.73 15.42 -34.58
CA SER A 687 -2.37 14.19 -34.11
C SER A 687 -1.41 13.02 -33.80
N PHE A 688 -0.23 12.98 -34.41
CA PHE A 688 0.81 11.98 -34.07
C PHE A 688 1.48 12.20 -32.70
N ILE A 689 1.20 13.30 -31.99
CA ILE A 689 1.69 13.56 -30.62
C ILE A 689 0.50 14.01 -29.75
N ASP A 690 -0.42 13.08 -29.47
CA ASP A 690 -1.63 13.30 -28.68
C ASP A 690 -1.37 13.93 -27.30
N SER A 691 -2.21 14.88 -26.90
CA SER A 691 -2.23 15.43 -25.54
C SER A 691 -3.22 14.70 -24.65
N ILE A 692 -2.78 14.32 -23.45
CA ILE A 692 -3.64 13.71 -22.41
C ILE A 692 -4.88 14.58 -22.15
N ASP A 693 -6.07 14.01 -22.36
CA ASP A 693 -7.31 14.63 -21.90
C ASP A 693 -7.52 14.30 -20.41
N LEU A 694 -7.84 15.32 -19.62
CA LEU A 694 -8.17 15.16 -18.20
C LEU A 694 -9.68 15.17 -17.94
N SER A 695 -10.52 15.15 -18.98
CA SER A 695 -11.96 14.91 -18.81
C SER A 695 -12.30 13.61 -18.05
N PRO A 696 -11.51 12.50 -18.12
CA PRO A 696 -11.73 11.32 -17.27
C PRO A 696 -11.31 11.49 -15.79
N TRP A 697 -10.67 12.60 -15.42
CA TRP A 697 -10.46 13.02 -14.03
C TRP A 697 -11.50 14.01 -13.54
N LYS A 698 -12.50 14.35 -14.36
CA LYS A 698 -13.60 15.19 -13.93
C LYS A 698 -14.45 14.46 -12.90
N ASP A 699 -14.47 14.97 -11.68
CA ASP A 699 -15.48 14.55 -10.71
C ASP A 699 -16.85 15.02 -11.23
N GLU A 700 -17.77 14.08 -11.47
CA GLU A 700 -19.19 14.38 -11.72
C GLU A 700 -19.92 14.94 -10.48
N GLU A 701 -19.15 15.30 -9.45
CA GLU A 701 -19.58 15.77 -8.14
C GLU A 701 -18.91 17.14 -7.88
N PRO A 702 -19.34 18.23 -8.55
CA PRO A 702 -18.94 19.56 -8.13
C PRO A 702 -19.50 19.78 -6.72
N LYS A 703 -18.65 19.56 -5.70
CA LYS A 703 -18.89 19.98 -4.33
C LYS A 703 -18.98 21.51 -4.32
N LYS A 704 -20.18 22.03 -4.63
CA LYS A 704 -20.54 23.44 -4.46
C LYS A 704 -20.04 23.88 -3.08
N ASN A 705 -19.42 25.06 -2.99
CA ASN A 705 -19.18 25.70 -1.70
C ASN A 705 -20.51 25.73 -0.95
N SER A 706 -20.61 24.90 0.09
CA SER A 706 -21.88 24.62 0.73
C SER A 706 -22.22 25.79 1.65
N PRO A 707 -23.40 26.44 1.50
CA PRO A 707 -23.85 27.44 2.48
C PRO A 707 -24.12 26.81 3.85
N ILE A 708 -24.16 25.48 3.92
CA ILE A 708 -24.31 24.72 5.15
C ILE A 708 -23.00 24.77 5.96
N THR A 709 -22.88 25.77 6.84
CA THR A 709 -21.80 25.80 7.84
C THR A 709 -21.99 24.70 8.89
N LYS A 710 -20.95 24.40 9.70
CA LYS A 710 -21.09 23.50 10.85
C LYS A 710 -22.20 23.95 11.81
N ALA A 711 -22.37 25.25 12.02
CA ALA A 711 -23.44 25.82 12.83
C ALA A 711 -24.83 25.59 12.20
N THR A 712 -24.94 25.67 10.86
CA THR A 712 -26.16 25.33 10.11
C THR A 712 -26.52 23.85 10.28
N ILE A 713 -25.54 22.94 10.29
CA ILE A 713 -25.74 21.51 10.57
C ILE A 713 -26.22 21.30 12.03
N GLU A 714 -25.61 21.96 13.00
CA GLU A 714 -26.02 21.89 14.41
C GLU A 714 -27.44 22.45 14.63
N LYS A 715 -27.79 23.56 13.97
CA LYS A 715 -29.16 24.13 13.96
C LYS A 715 -30.16 23.14 13.35
N ALA A 716 -29.84 22.52 12.23
CA ALA A 716 -30.68 21.53 11.56
C ALA A 716 -30.86 20.24 12.38
N ILE A 717 -29.80 19.71 13.00
CA ILE A 717 -29.87 18.53 13.89
C ILE A 717 -30.73 18.84 15.11
N ARG A 718 -30.57 20.02 15.73
CA ARG A 718 -31.40 20.46 16.86
C ARG A 718 -32.89 20.54 16.48
N LEU A 719 -33.22 21.08 15.31
CA LEU A 719 -34.59 21.12 14.77
C LEU A 719 -35.11 19.70 14.44
N GLY A 720 -34.26 18.85 13.87
CA GLY A 720 -34.56 17.44 13.59
C GLY A 720 -34.91 16.63 14.84
N VAL A 721 -34.19 16.82 15.96
CA VAL A 721 -34.53 16.22 17.27
C VAL A 721 -35.92 16.66 17.74
N GLN A 722 -36.22 17.96 17.66
CA GLN A 722 -37.54 18.47 18.07
C GLN A 722 -38.67 17.89 17.21
N GLN A 723 -38.47 17.82 15.89
CA GLN A 723 -39.48 17.30 14.97
C GLN A 723 -39.68 15.79 15.11
N TYR A 724 -38.59 15.02 15.24
CA TYR A 724 -38.64 13.58 15.46
C TYR A 724 -39.37 13.21 16.76
N ASN A 725 -39.13 13.95 17.86
CA ASN A 725 -39.83 13.73 19.13
C ASN A 725 -41.34 14.02 19.02
N ARG A 726 -41.75 15.08 18.30
CA ARG A 726 -43.17 15.36 18.02
C ARG A 726 -43.85 14.23 17.23
N LEU A 727 -43.15 13.67 16.24
CA LEU A 727 -43.65 12.53 15.45
C LEU A 727 -43.85 11.28 16.32
N LEU A 728 -42.89 10.94 17.19
CA LEU A 728 -43.03 9.81 18.12
C LEU A 728 -44.17 10.02 19.14
N GLU A 729 -44.40 11.26 19.59
CA GLU A 729 -45.56 11.56 20.45
C GLU A 729 -46.89 11.40 19.72
N ALA A 730 -46.98 11.83 18.47
CA ALA A 730 -48.18 11.71 17.63
C ALA A 730 -48.49 10.24 17.31
N GLU A 731 -47.50 9.50 16.80
CA GLU A 731 -47.57 8.06 16.54
C GLU A 731 -47.96 7.29 17.83
N GLY A 732 -47.36 7.65 18.97
CA GLY A 732 -47.72 7.08 20.27
C GLY A 732 -49.16 7.38 20.70
N LYS A 733 -49.74 8.52 20.32
CA LYS A 733 -51.17 8.83 20.55
C LYS A 733 -52.06 8.02 19.60
N GLN A 734 -51.69 7.90 18.32
CA GLN A 734 -52.41 7.11 17.30
C GLN A 734 -52.45 5.62 17.65
N ILE A 735 -51.32 5.02 18.04
CA ILE A 735 -51.25 3.62 18.49
C ILE A 735 -52.18 3.36 19.69
N ARG A 736 -52.22 4.26 20.67
CA ARG A 736 -53.14 4.15 21.83
C ARG A 736 -54.61 4.29 21.44
N ALA A 737 -54.92 5.03 20.38
CA ALA A 737 -56.29 5.20 19.87
C ALA A 737 -56.81 3.97 19.11
N GLN A 738 -55.94 3.06 18.65
CA GLN A 738 -56.35 1.80 18.00
C GLN A 738 -56.82 0.71 18.98
N GLY A 739 -56.75 0.93 20.29
CA GLY A 739 -57.18 -0.03 21.32
C GLY A 739 -56.03 -0.83 21.93
N PRO A 740 -56.26 -2.08 22.39
CA PRO A 740 -55.23 -2.88 23.04
C PRO A 740 -54.11 -3.28 22.07
N ALA A 741 -52.87 -3.27 22.56
CA ALA A 741 -51.71 -3.55 21.72
C ALA A 741 -51.70 -4.99 21.17
N VAL A 742 -51.27 -5.16 19.91
CA VAL A 742 -51.13 -6.44 19.20
C VAL A 742 -50.32 -7.48 19.98
N ASN A 743 -49.42 -7.03 20.85
CA ASN A 743 -48.64 -7.86 21.79
C ASN A 743 -49.51 -8.82 22.65
N ASN A 744 -50.81 -8.56 22.79
CA ASN A 744 -51.74 -9.39 23.55
C ASN A 744 -52.36 -10.53 22.72
N ASP A 745 -52.40 -10.44 21.38
CA ASP A 745 -52.88 -11.51 20.49
C ASP A 745 -51.71 -12.24 19.84
N ARG A 746 -51.21 -13.25 20.56
CA ARG A 746 -50.12 -14.13 20.13
C ARG A 746 -50.49 -15.14 19.04
N HIS A 747 -51.73 -15.12 18.54
CA HIS A 747 -52.17 -15.98 17.44
C HIS A 747 -52.39 -15.20 16.15
N SER A 748 -52.41 -13.87 16.21
CA SER A 748 -52.43 -13.01 15.02
C SER A 748 -51.19 -13.17 14.14
N ALA A 749 -51.39 -13.28 12.83
CA ALA A 749 -50.28 -13.30 11.86
C ALA A 749 -49.41 -12.03 11.92
N VAL A 750 -49.98 -10.90 12.36
CA VAL A 750 -49.25 -9.65 12.63
C VAL A 750 -48.24 -9.85 13.75
N PHE A 751 -48.65 -10.42 14.89
CA PHE A 751 -47.75 -10.68 16.02
C PHE A 751 -46.62 -11.63 15.62
N SER A 752 -46.93 -12.69 14.87
CA SER A 752 -45.95 -13.69 14.45
C SER A 752 -44.90 -13.14 13.49
N HIS A 753 -45.32 -12.53 12.37
CA HIS A 753 -44.39 -11.89 11.44
C HIS A 753 -43.57 -10.78 12.12
N ALA A 754 -44.22 -9.96 12.96
CA ALA A 754 -43.52 -8.91 13.69
C ALA A 754 -42.57 -9.44 14.78
N SER A 755 -42.79 -10.66 15.29
CA SER A 755 -41.88 -11.32 16.24
C SER A 755 -40.69 -11.99 15.56
N LEU A 756 -40.87 -12.54 14.36
CA LEU A 756 -39.78 -13.11 13.54
C LEU A 756 -38.83 -12.02 13.00
N MET A 757 -39.37 -10.86 12.61
CA MET A 757 -38.59 -9.72 12.11
C MET A 757 -38.23 -8.71 13.22
N ALA A 758 -37.98 -9.19 14.44
CA ALA A 758 -37.83 -8.34 15.61
C ALA A 758 -36.47 -7.61 15.66
N PRO A 759 -36.43 -6.32 16.04
CA PRO A 759 -35.16 -5.64 16.23
C PRO A 759 -34.52 -5.99 17.59
N LYS A 760 -33.22 -6.35 17.53
CA LYS A 760 -32.29 -6.25 18.65
C LYS A 760 -32.32 -4.81 19.22
N LYS A 761 -32.00 -4.64 20.50
CA LYS A 761 -32.14 -3.34 21.21
C LYS A 761 -31.21 -2.27 20.64
N GLU A 762 -30.11 -2.72 20.09
CA GLU A 762 -29.00 -1.99 19.50
C GLU A 762 -29.46 -1.39 18.16
N SER A 763 -30.16 -2.19 17.35
CA SER A 763 -30.87 -1.80 16.13
C SER A 763 -31.86 -0.64 16.37
N LEU A 764 -32.61 -0.66 17.48
CA LEU A 764 -33.53 0.43 17.86
C LEU A 764 -32.80 1.74 18.21
N ASN A 765 -31.60 1.66 18.79
CA ASN A 765 -30.83 2.86 19.15
C ASN A 765 -30.19 3.52 17.91
N ILE A 766 -29.75 2.72 16.95
CA ILE A 766 -29.29 3.20 15.64
C ILE A 766 -30.45 3.85 14.90
N ALA A 767 -31.61 3.20 14.82
CA ALA A 767 -32.77 3.72 14.11
C ALA A 767 -33.33 5.05 14.68
N LYS A 768 -33.21 5.30 15.99
CA LYS A 768 -33.49 6.63 16.58
C LYS A 768 -32.53 7.71 16.07
N THR A 769 -31.23 7.38 16.01
CA THR A 769 -30.20 8.30 15.49
C THR A 769 -30.48 8.61 14.01
N ALA A 770 -30.80 7.57 13.23
CA ALA A 770 -31.18 7.67 11.83
C ALA A 770 -32.47 8.48 11.59
N GLY A 771 -33.49 8.31 12.44
CA GLY A 771 -34.74 9.08 12.36
C GLY A 771 -34.53 10.58 12.60
N VAL A 772 -33.66 10.95 13.55
CA VAL A 772 -33.24 12.34 13.76
C VAL A 772 -32.45 12.88 12.57
N LEU A 773 -31.54 12.11 11.99
CA LEU A 773 -30.78 12.52 10.79
C LEU A 773 -31.67 12.68 9.56
N ARG A 774 -32.74 11.88 9.43
CA ARG A 774 -33.77 12.08 8.39
C ARG A 774 -34.51 13.40 8.58
N GLU A 775 -34.96 13.72 9.79
CA GLU A 775 -35.64 15.01 10.03
C GLU A 775 -34.69 16.21 9.93
N ALA A 776 -33.43 16.08 10.35
CA ALA A 776 -32.41 17.11 10.13
C ALA A 776 -32.16 17.36 8.63
N THR A 777 -32.14 16.29 7.82
CA THR A 777 -32.05 16.37 6.36
C THR A 777 -33.30 17.02 5.77
N ASN A 778 -34.50 16.66 6.25
CA ASN A 778 -35.77 17.27 5.85
C ASN A 778 -35.80 18.79 6.13
N VAL A 779 -35.24 19.23 7.27
CA VAL A 779 -35.07 20.65 7.62
C VAL A 779 -34.12 21.37 6.65
N LEU A 780 -32.96 20.77 6.32
CA LEU A 780 -32.02 21.34 5.35
C LEU A 780 -32.65 21.48 3.96
N ILE A 781 -33.38 20.45 3.49
CA ILE A 781 -34.04 20.43 2.18
C ILE A 781 -35.16 21.48 2.08
N ARG A 782 -36.00 21.61 3.12
CA ARG A 782 -37.18 22.50 3.08
C ARG A 782 -36.90 23.92 3.58
N GLY A 783 -35.73 24.18 4.18
CA GLY A 783 -35.39 25.48 4.78
C GLY A 783 -36.23 25.87 6.00
N THR A 784 -37.04 24.96 6.54
CA THR A 784 -38.02 25.25 7.60
C THR A 784 -37.34 25.50 8.95
N GLY A 785 -37.31 26.75 9.38
CA GLY A 785 -36.60 27.18 10.58
C GLY A 785 -35.14 27.58 10.35
N LEU A 786 -34.76 27.80 9.08
CA LEU A 786 -33.47 28.35 8.66
C LEU A 786 -33.65 29.74 8.05
N GLU A 787 -32.67 30.64 8.28
CA GLU A 787 -32.62 31.97 7.67
C GLU A 787 -32.35 31.85 6.16
N GLU A 788 -32.64 32.88 5.35
CA GLU A 788 -32.49 32.76 3.88
C GLU A 788 -31.05 32.41 3.46
N GLU A 789 -30.06 32.95 4.17
CA GLU A 789 -28.62 32.69 4.00
C GLU A 789 -28.20 31.27 4.39
N GLU A 790 -28.96 30.59 5.25
CA GLU A 790 -28.72 29.22 5.71
C GLU A 790 -29.43 28.16 4.84
N ARG A 791 -30.36 28.58 3.97
CA ARG A 791 -31.15 27.68 3.12
C ARG A 791 -30.33 27.14 1.97
N LEU A 792 -30.73 25.97 1.47
CA LEU A 792 -30.21 25.46 0.22
C LEU A 792 -30.68 26.33 -0.96
N PRO A 793 -29.82 26.59 -1.96
CA PRO A 793 -30.22 27.19 -3.21
C PRO A 793 -31.42 26.48 -3.83
N LEU A 794 -32.47 27.25 -4.10
CA LEU A 794 -33.71 26.78 -4.73
C LEU A 794 -33.39 26.02 -6.03
N GLY A 795 -33.85 24.78 -6.12
CA GLY A 795 -33.62 23.90 -7.28
C GLY A 795 -32.44 22.91 -7.15
N LEU A 796 -31.79 22.79 -6.00
CA LEU A 796 -30.99 21.59 -5.70
C LEU A 796 -31.88 20.36 -5.56
N ASP A 797 -31.73 19.39 -6.45
CA ASP A 797 -32.45 18.12 -6.39
C ASP A 797 -31.88 17.17 -5.31
N PRO A 798 -32.65 16.15 -4.88
CA PRO A 798 -32.19 15.14 -3.93
C PRO A 798 -30.85 14.46 -4.24
N ALA A 799 -30.60 14.05 -5.48
CA ALA A 799 -29.36 13.37 -5.81
C ALA A 799 -28.16 14.34 -5.68
N SER A 800 -28.29 15.58 -6.15
CA SER A 800 -27.22 16.60 -6.03
C SER A 800 -26.86 16.96 -4.59
N PHE A 801 -27.81 16.97 -3.65
CA PHE A 801 -27.50 17.18 -2.22
C PHE A 801 -26.75 15.98 -1.61
N GLN A 802 -27.08 14.76 -2.05
CA GLN A 802 -26.42 13.54 -1.57
C GLN A 802 -24.95 13.43 -1.96
N LYS A 803 -24.52 14.12 -3.05
CA LYS A 803 -23.12 14.26 -3.48
C LYS A 803 -22.27 15.15 -2.56
N ILE A 804 -22.90 16.14 -1.93
CA ILE A 804 -22.18 17.20 -1.20
C ILE A 804 -21.87 16.80 0.27
N LEU A 805 -22.70 15.94 0.87
CA LEU A 805 -22.68 15.67 2.32
C LEU A 805 -22.13 14.31 2.84
N PRO A 806 -21.71 13.31 2.04
CA PRO A 806 -21.44 11.96 2.57
C PRO A 806 -20.22 11.91 3.51
N ASP A 807 -19.29 12.86 3.38
CA ASP A 807 -18.04 12.93 4.14
C ASP A 807 -18.10 13.81 5.39
N VAL A 808 -19.26 14.37 5.74
CA VAL A 808 -19.38 15.19 6.96
C VAL A 808 -19.39 14.28 8.19
N ASP A 809 -18.32 14.35 8.97
CA ASP A 809 -18.22 13.73 10.30
C ASP A 809 -19.25 14.36 11.28
N VAL A 810 -20.43 13.76 11.29
CA VAL A 810 -21.50 14.05 12.25
C VAL A 810 -21.37 13.22 13.53
N GLU A 811 -20.43 12.26 13.64
CA GLU A 811 -20.29 11.43 14.85
C GLU A 811 -20.02 12.34 16.07
N LYS A 812 -19.07 13.27 15.94
CA LYS A 812 -18.75 14.29 16.96
C LYS A 812 -19.87 15.30 17.27
N ILE A 813 -20.79 15.54 16.34
CA ILE A 813 -21.94 16.44 16.56
C ILE A 813 -23.06 15.68 17.28
N ILE A 814 -23.30 14.43 16.90
CA ILE A 814 -24.30 13.53 17.51
C ILE A 814 -23.93 13.22 18.98
N GLU A 815 -22.64 13.15 19.33
CA GLU A 815 -22.17 13.00 20.71
C GLU A 815 -22.69 14.12 21.64
N ASN A 816 -22.64 15.39 21.20
CA ASN A 816 -23.16 16.52 21.97
C ASN A 816 -24.68 16.44 22.22
N TYR A 817 -25.42 15.78 21.32
CA TYR A 817 -26.86 15.54 21.45
C TYR A 817 -27.21 14.17 22.05
N ALA A 818 -26.23 13.31 22.35
CA ALA A 818 -26.45 11.96 22.87
C ALA A 818 -27.40 11.89 24.09
N PRO A 819 -27.34 12.80 25.08
CA PRO A 819 -28.29 12.81 26.21
C PRO A 819 -29.75 12.99 25.76
N PHE A 820 -30.00 13.83 24.76
CA PHE A 820 -31.35 14.07 24.20
C PHE A 820 -31.84 12.90 23.33
N LEU A 821 -30.94 12.08 22.80
CA LEU A 821 -31.25 10.83 22.09
C LEU A 821 -31.50 9.64 23.04
N GLY A 822 -31.37 9.85 24.36
CA GLY A 822 -31.48 8.79 25.37
C GLY A 822 -30.27 7.86 25.43
N LYS A 823 -29.12 8.26 24.87
CA LYS A 823 -27.82 7.62 25.09
C LYS A 823 -27.19 8.25 26.33
N ALA A 824 -26.74 7.44 27.28
CA ALA A 824 -25.88 7.95 28.35
C ALA A 824 -24.55 8.44 27.73
N PRO A 825 -24.00 9.59 28.14
CA PRO A 825 -22.78 10.12 27.54
C PRO A 825 -21.57 9.25 27.89
N CYS A 826 -20.87 8.74 26.86
CA CYS A 826 -19.69 7.88 27.02
C CYS A 826 -18.43 8.64 27.49
N SER A 827 -18.50 9.97 27.62
CA SER A 827 -17.34 10.87 27.75
C SER A 827 -17.50 11.92 28.86
N SER A 828 -18.02 11.53 30.04
CA SER A 828 -18.02 12.38 31.24
C SER A 828 -17.41 11.69 32.46
N GLN A 829 -16.46 12.34 33.14
CA GLN A 829 -15.82 11.77 34.35
C GLN A 829 -16.84 11.51 35.48
N LYS A 830 -17.91 12.33 35.57
CA LYS A 830 -19.00 12.14 36.55
C LYS A 830 -19.80 10.86 36.35
N SER A 831 -19.90 10.32 35.13
CA SER A 831 -20.52 8.99 34.94
C SER A 831 -19.61 7.85 35.42
N ALA A 832 -18.28 8.01 35.39
CA ALA A 832 -17.36 7.02 35.95
C ALA A 832 -17.47 6.94 37.48
N GLU A 833 -17.53 8.08 38.19
CA GLU A 833 -17.75 8.09 39.65
C GLU A 833 -19.06 7.41 40.04
N LEU A 834 -20.18 7.74 39.37
CA LEU A 834 -21.47 7.15 39.70
C LEU A 834 -21.55 5.65 39.36
N ARG A 835 -20.90 5.23 38.27
CA ARG A 835 -20.75 3.81 37.87
C ARG A 835 -19.92 3.05 38.91
N ASN A 836 -18.78 3.58 39.36
CA ASN A 836 -17.95 2.99 40.40
C ASN A 836 -18.66 2.91 41.77
N LYS A 837 -19.44 3.95 42.12
CA LYS A 837 -20.21 4.03 43.37
C LYS A 837 -21.44 3.11 43.41
N LEU A 838 -21.82 2.53 42.27
CA LEU A 838 -22.84 1.47 42.16
C LEU A 838 -22.21 0.07 42.03
N LEU A 839 -21.09 -0.06 41.31
CA LEU A 839 -20.33 -1.31 41.19
C LEU A 839 -19.84 -1.85 42.55
N SER A 840 -19.43 -0.97 43.47
CA SER A 840 -18.95 -1.36 44.81
C SER A 840 -20.00 -2.06 45.69
N LYS A 841 -21.27 -2.14 45.27
CA LYS A 841 -22.37 -2.78 46.02
C LYS A 841 -22.84 -4.12 45.41
N TYR A 842 -22.24 -4.60 44.33
CA TYR A 842 -22.72 -5.79 43.59
C TYR A 842 -21.75 -7.00 43.58
N TYR A 843 -20.59 -6.90 44.24
CA TYR A 843 -19.49 -7.87 44.23
C TYR A 843 -19.73 -9.20 44.99
N LEU A 844 -20.94 -9.77 44.96
CA LEU A 844 -21.32 -10.96 45.75
C LEU A 844 -22.05 -12.09 44.98
N SER A 845 -22.11 -12.04 43.65
CA SER A 845 -22.56 -13.18 42.82
C SER A 845 -21.68 -13.31 41.58
N GLY A 846 -20.72 -14.24 41.62
CA GLY A 846 -19.71 -14.37 40.57
C GLY A 846 -20.28 -14.93 39.26
N HIS A 847 -20.60 -14.05 38.31
CA HIS A 847 -20.53 -14.19 36.85
C HIS A 847 -21.08 -12.89 36.24
N ASP A 848 -20.27 -11.83 36.18
CA ASP A 848 -20.67 -10.58 35.54
C ASP A 848 -20.82 -10.77 34.02
N PRO A 849 -21.96 -10.37 33.42
CA PRO A 849 -22.03 -10.23 31.97
C PRO A 849 -21.16 -9.05 31.54
N LEU A 850 -20.41 -9.22 30.43
CA LEU A 850 -19.56 -8.18 29.87
C LEU A 850 -20.32 -6.84 29.76
N PRO A 851 -19.70 -5.71 30.13
CA PRO A 851 -20.22 -4.37 29.85
C PRO A 851 -20.75 -4.26 28.42
N LYS A 852 -21.92 -3.65 28.23
CA LYS A 852 -22.58 -3.56 26.91
C LYS A 852 -21.73 -2.86 25.85
N GLU A 853 -20.78 -2.03 26.26
CA GLU A 853 -19.79 -1.45 25.37
C GLU A 853 -18.88 -2.52 24.74
N GLN A 854 -18.51 -3.59 25.45
CA GLN A 854 -17.69 -4.69 24.94
C GLN A 854 -18.49 -5.66 24.05
N CYS A 855 -19.81 -5.81 24.27
CA CYS A 855 -20.68 -6.66 23.43
C CYS A 855 -20.80 -6.22 21.95
N LEU A 856 -20.31 -5.03 21.59
CA LEU A 856 -20.57 -4.37 20.31
C LEU A 856 -19.27 -4.17 19.50
N PRO A 857 -19.35 -4.04 18.15
CA PRO A 857 -18.22 -3.66 17.32
C PRO A 857 -17.67 -2.28 17.74
N GLN A 858 -16.61 -2.30 18.54
CA GLN A 858 -15.86 -1.14 19.00
C GLN A 858 -15.01 -0.55 17.86
N PRO A 859 -14.84 0.79 17.77
CA PRO A 859 -13.97 1.43 16.78
C PRO A 859 -12.46 1.30 17.12
N LEU A 860 -12.04 0.11 17.56
CA LEU A 860 -10.65 -0.21 17.91
C LEU A 860 -9.80 -0.49 16.65
N PRO A 861 -8.47 -0.26 16.69
CA PRO A 861 -7.55 -0.72 15.66
C PRO A 861 -7.73 -2.23 15.38
N CYS A 862 -7.58 -2.63 14.13
CA CYS A 862 -7.62 -4.04 13.77
C CYS A 862 -6.33 -4.74 14.19
N ASP A 863 -6.40 -5.55 15.24
CA ASP A 863 -5.47 -6.66 15.40
C ASP A 863 -5.62 -7.59 14.19
N HIS A 864 -4.51 -7.79 13.48
CA HIS A 864 -4.39 -8.62 12.29
C HIS A 864 -3.67 -9.95 12.59
N THR A 865 -3.25 -10.13 13.85
CA THR A 865 -2.62 -11.35 14.38
C THR A 865 -3.64 -12.32 14.99
N THR A 866 -4.88 -11.86 15.20
CA THR A 866 -5.98 -12.74 15.64
C THR A 866 -6.21 -13.86 14.63
N LYS A 867 -5.91 -15.10 15.02
CA LYS A 867 -6.18 -16.32 14.23
C LYS A 867 -7.67 -16.47 13.85
N TYR A 868 -8.58 -15.84 14.59
CA TYR A 868 -10.02 -16.02 14.50
C TYR A 868 -10.74 -14.74 14.09
N ARG A 869 -11.93 -14.89 13.50
CA ARG A 869 -12.82 -13.77 13.12
C ARG A 869 -13.49 -13.20 14.38
N SER A 870 -13.90 -11.94 14.35
CA SER A 870 -14.74 -11.39 15.43
C SER A 870 -16.22 -11.71 15.18
N TYR A 871 -16.96 -12.03 16.25
CA TYR A 871 -18.40 -12.35 16.19
C TYR A 871 -19.25 -11.23 15.55
N SER A 872 -18.82 -9.98 15.69
CA SER A 872 -19.50 -8.82 15.13
C SER A 872 -19.10 -8.49 13.69
N GLY A 873 -18.23 -9.30 13.06
CA GLY A 873 -17.68 -9.04 11.73
C GLY A 873 -16.72 -7.85 11.67
N TRP A 874 -16.44 -7.18 12.80
CA TRP A 874 -15.43 -6.13 12.91
C TRP A 874 -14.06 -6.66 12.46
N CYS A 875 -13.35 -5.89 11.65
CA CYS A 875 -12.04 -6.26 11.08
C CYS A 875 -11.97 -7.51 10.19
N ASN A 876 -13.08 -8.26 9.98
CA ASN A 876 -13.13 -9.34 8.98
C ASN A 876 -12.77 -8.84 7.56
N ASN A 877 -12.94 -7.54 7.31
CA ASN A 877 -12.27 -6.83 6.23
C ASN A 877 -11.23 -5.85 6.81
N LEU A 878 -9.96 -6.29 6.86
CA LEU A 878 -8.85 -5.48 7.38
C LEU A 878 -8.67 -4.14 6.64
N ARG A 879 -9.14 -3.99 5.38
CA ARG A 879 -9.12 -2.71 4.66
C ARG A 879 -10.26 -1.78 5.09
N PHE A 880 -11.46 -2.31 5.29
CA PHE A 880 -12.66 -1.56 5.67
C PHE A 880 -13.37 -2.19 6.88
N PRO A 881 -13.01 -1.85 8.14
CA PRO A 881 -13.48 -2.58 9.33
C PRO A 881 -15.00 -2.49 9.58
N LYS A 882 -15.64 -1.41 9.08
CA LYS A 882 -17.11 -1.19 9.05
C LYS A 882 -17.81 -1.90 7.87
N TYR A 883 -17.19 -2.84 7.15
CA TYR A 883 -17.83 -3.57 6.02
C TYR A 883 -18.27 -4.97 6.42
N GLY A 884 -19.58 -5.24 6.32
CA GLY A 884 -20.16 -6.55 6.63
C GLY A 884 -20.25 -6.87 8.11
N ASN A 885 -20.10 -5.86 8.97
CA ASN A 885 -20.24 -6.00 10.42
C ASN A 885 -21.70 -6.03 10.87
N ALA A 886 -21.96 -6.68 12.00
CA ALA A 886 -23.23 -6.63 12.69
C ALA A 886 -23.61 -5.19 13.06
N PHE A 887 -24.90 -4.87 12.92
CA PHE A 887 -25.47 -3.53 13.07
C PHE A 887 -24.96 -2.50 12.04
N GLY A 888 -24.28 -2.95 10.97
CA GLY A 888 -23.99 -2.15 9.79
C GLY A 888 -25.17 -2.11 8.80
N PRO A 889 -25.20 -1.13 7.87
CA PRO A 889 -26.18 -1.10 6.80
C PRO A 889 -25.81 -2.02 5.62
N LEU A 890 -26.81 -2.56 4.92
CA LEU A 890 -26.61 -3.39 3.73
C LEU A 890 -26.04 -2.59 2.55
N ARG A 891 -24.95 -3.08 1.95
CA ARG A 891 -24.31 -2.44 0.79
C ARG A 891 -25.09 -2.70 -0.49
N ARG A 892 -25.59 -1.65 -1.12
CA ARG A 892 -26.16 -1.71 -2.48
C ARG A 892 -25.10 -1.53 -3.58
N LEU A 893 -25.43 -2.07 -4.76
CA LEU A 893 -24.68 -1.89 -6.02
C LEU A 893 -25.28 -0.79 -6.92
N LEU A 894 -26.53 -0.36 -6.65
CA LEU A 894 -27.26 0.62 -7.44
C LEU A 894 -27.99 1.62 -6.53
N ASN A 895 -28.26 2.81 -7.06
CA ASN A 895 -29.01 3.86 -6.38
C ASN A 895 -30.47 3.46 -6.07
N PRO A 896 -31.10 4.07 -5.06
CA PRO A 896 -32.50 3.81 -4.72
C PRO A 896 -33.44 4.49 -5.74
N ALA A 897 -34.67 3.98 -5.84
CA ALA A 897 -35.73 4.59 -6.61
C ALA A 897 -36.96 4.77 -5.70
N TYR A 898 -37.14 5.99 -5.20
CA TYR A 898 -38.31 6.43 -4.43
C TYR A 898 -39.13 7.40 -5.29
N ASP A 899 -40.45 7.41 -5.12
CA ASP A 899 -41.34 8.25 -5.95
C ASP A 899 -41.17 9.76 -5.66
N ASP A 900 -40.66 10.11 -4.48
CA ASP A 900 -40.32 11.48 -4.06
C ASP A 900 -38.80 11.75 -4.03
N GLY A 901 -37.98 10.77 -4.40
CA GLY A 901 -36.52 10.82 -4.25
C GLY A 901 -35.99 10.78 -2.80
N PHE A 902 -36.83 10.59 -1.77
CA PHE A 902 -36.45 10.74 -0.36
C PHE A 902 -36.80 9.55 0.55
N ASP A 903 -38.08 9.20 0.66
CA ASP A 903 -38.58 8.16 1.58
C ASP A 903 -39.81 7.44 1.00
N THR A 904 -40.63 8.08 0.17
CA THR A 904 -41.90 7.54 -0.35
C THR A 904 -41.69 6.30 -1.22
N PRO A 905 -42.18 5.10 -0.82
CA PRO A 905 -42.01 3.86 -1.58
C PRO A 905 -42.47 3.98 -3.02
N ARG A 906 -41.75 3.30 -3.93
CA ARG A 906 -42.05 3.35 -5.36
C ARG A 906 -43.44 2.79 -5.67
N SER A 907 -44.32 3.63 -6.20
CA SER A 907 -45.67 3.26 -6.66
C SER A 907 -45.83 3.35 -8.18
N LYS A 908 -44.89 3.98 -8.91
CA LYS A 908 -45.03 4.25 -10.36
C LYS A 908 -44.17 3.40 -11.30
N ALA A 909 -44.75 3.06 -12.44
CA ALA A 909 -44.10 2.45 -13.59
C ALA A 909 -43.24 3.47 -14.37
N LYS A 910 -42.33 3.01 -15.24
CA LYS A 910 -41.57 3.91 -16.14
C LYS A 910 -42.47 4.67 -17.12
N SER A 911 -43.69 4.18 -17.38
CA SER A 911 -44.74 4.83 -18.17
C SER A 911 -45.60 5.84 -17.38
N GLY A 912 -45.29 6.08 -16.10
CA GLY A 912 -46.02 7.03 -15.25
C GLY A 912 -47.27 6.50 -14.55
N GLY A 913 -47.86 5.40 -15.04
CA GLY A 913 -49.00 4.73 -14.39
C GLY A 913 -48.64 4.02 -13.08
N GLU A 914 -49.65 3.63 -12.29
CA GLU A 914 -49.44 2.85 -11.05
C GLU A 914 -48.84 1.47 -11.34
N LEU A 915 -48.04 0.97 -10.40
CA LEU A 915 -47.57 -0.41 -10.38
C LEU A 915 -48.68 -1.36 -9.89
N PRO A 916 -48.77 -2.59 -10.42
CA PRO A 916 -49.68 -3.59 -9.89
C PRO A 916 -49.32 -3.92 -8.43
N SER A 917 -50.35 -4.22 -7.61
CA SER A 917 -50.14 -4.68 -6.23
C SER A 917 -49.19 -5.88 -6.19
N ALA A 918 -48.28 -5.90 -5.21
CA ALA A 918 -47.40 -7.04 -4.96
C ALA A 918 -48.18 -8.35 -4.78
N ARG A 919 -49.42 -8.31 -4.28
CA ARG A 919 -50.30 -9.48 -4.18
C ARG A 919 -50.84 -9.93 -5.55
N ALA A 920 -51.19 -8.99 -6.44
CA ALA A 920 -51.59 -9.32 -7.81
C ALA A 920 -50.42 -9.95 -8.60
N VAL A 921 -49.20 -9.43 -8.43
CA VAL A 921 -47.99 -10.04 -9.00
C VAL A 921 -47.72 -11.42 -8.40
N SER A 922 -47.83 -11.56 -7.06
CA SER A 922 -47.69 -12.85 -6.37
C SER A 922 -48.63 -13.92 -6.93
N ASN A 923 -49.92 -13.60 -7.11
CA ASN A 923 -50.91 -14.53 -7.68
C ASN A 923 -50.62 -14.88 -9.15
N ALA A 924 -49.98 -13.99 -9.91
CA ALA A 924 -49.67 -14.19 -11.33
C ALA A 924 -48.39 -15.02 -11.57
N VAL A 925 -47.42 -15.02 -10.63
CA VAL A 925 -46.11 -15.69 -10.82
C VAL A 925 -45.87 -16.89 -9.90
N HIS A 926 -46.62 -17.03 -8.80
CA HIS A 926 -46.57 -18.19 -7.90
C HIS A 926 -47.89 -18.96 -7.96
N ALA A 927 -48.13 -19.67 -9.07
CA ALA A 927 -49.20 -20.66 -9.14
C ALA A 927 -48.82 -21.89 -8.31
N ASP A 928 -49.73 -22.37 -7.45
CA ASP A 928 -49.53 -23.62 -6.71
C ASP A 928 -49.63 -24.82 -7.66
N ALA A 929 -48.55 -25.59 -7.74
CA ALA A 929 -48.42 -26.75 -8.63
C ALA A 929 -47.45 -27.76 -8.04
N GLN A 930 -47.85 -29.05 -8.02
CA GLN A 930 -47.07 -30.14 -7.43
C GLN A 930 -45.94 -30.64 -8.35
N ILE A 931 -45.09 -29.72 -8.80
CA ILE A 931 -43.99 -29.97 -9.74
C ILE A 931 -42.67 -30.11 -8.95
N PHE A 932 -42.29 -31.36 -8.68
CA PHE A 932 -41.06 -31.67 -7.94
C PHE A 932 -39.83 -31.72 -8.84
N HIS A 933 -38.69 -31.20 -8.37
CA HIS A 933 -37.46 -31.20 -9.15
C HIS A 933 -36.76 -32.57 -9.12
N VAL A 934 -36.62 -33.21 -10.28
CA VAL A 934 -36.15 -34.60 -10.45
C VAL A 934 -34.76 -34.94 -9.86
N LYS A 935 -33.94 -33.92 -9.55
CA LYS A 935 -32.55 -34.08 -9.05
C LYS A 935 -32.31 -33.53 -7.64
N PHE A 936 -33.17 -32.64 -7.13
CA PHE A 936 -32.88 -31.87 -5.90
C PHE A 936 -33.97 -32.03 -4.85
N THR A 937 -33.56 -32.26 -3.61
CA THR A 937 -34.47 -32.40 -2.47
C THR A 937 -34.65 -31.07 -1.74
N HIS A 938 -35.64 -30.99 -0.83
CA HIS A 938 -35.86 -29.83 0.03
C HIS A 938 -34.64 -29.43 0.88
N MET A 939 -33.61 -30.29 1.02
CA MET A 939 -32.37 -29.93 1.71
C MET A 939 -31.63 -28.77 1.04
N LEU A 940 -31.76 -28.60 -0.29
CA LEU A 940 -31.17 -27.46 -1.00
C LEU A 940 -31.81 -26.12 -0.58
N MET A 941 -33.14 -26.10 -0.47
CA MET A 941 -33.88 -24.94 0.07
C MET A 941 -33.53 -24.72 1.54
N GLN A 942 -33.46 -25.81 2.32
CA GLN A 942 -33.17 -25.74 3.75
C GLN A 942 -31.80 -25.14 4.05
N PHE A 943 -30.78 -25.51 3.27
CA PHE A 943 -29.44 -24.95 3.38
C PHE A 943 -29.41 -23.48 2.91
N GLY A 944 -30.18 -23.13 1.88
CA GLY A 944 -30.40 -21.73 1.48
C GLY A 944 -30.94 -20.84 2.61
N GLN A 945 -31.87 -21.35 3.44
CA GLN A 945 -32.32 -20.61 4.62
C GLN A 945 -31.21 -20.42 5.66
N ILE A 946 -30.35 -21.41 5.90
CA ILE A 946 -29.20 -21.25 6.82
C ILE A 946 -28.25 -20.15 6.33
N LEU A 947 -27.97 -20.09 5.02
CA LEU A 947 -27.12 -19.04 4.43
C LEU A 947 -27.75 -17.64 4.54
N ASP A 948 -29.07 -17.50 4.33
CA ASP A 948 -29.80 -16.25 4.61
C ASP A 948 -29.68 -15.86 6.09
N HIS A 949 -29.88 -16.83 6.98
CA HIS A 949 -29.88 -16.62 8.42
C HIS A 949 -28.48 -16.39 9.01
N ASP A 950 -27.42 -16.58 8.22
CA ASP A 950 -26.05 -16.18 8.53
C ASP A 950 -25.76 -14.75 8.04
N MET A 951 -26.21 -14.43 6.81
CA MET A 951 -25.77 -13.23 6.08
C MET A 951 -26.68 -12.01 6.20
N MET A 952 -27.97 -12.17 6.55
CA MET A 952 -28.85 -11.02 6.75
C MET A 952 -30.04 -11.23 7.70
N HIS A 953 -30.31 -10.19 8.48
CA HIS A 953 -31.59 -9.94 9.12
C HIS A 953 -31.84 -8.42 9.12
N SER A 954 -32.82 -7.95 8.33
CA SER A 954 -33.24 -6.54 8.31
C SER A 954 -34.58 -6.34 9.06
N PRO A 955 -34.55 -5.99 10.36
CA PRO A 955 -35.74 -5.97 11.21
C PRO A 955 -36.75 -4.87 10.81
N ILE A 956 -38.02 -5.09 11.12
CA ILE A 956 -39.10 -4.12 10.80
C ILE A 956 -39.19 -2.97 11.82
N ALA A 957 -39.73 -1.84 11.35
CA ALA A 957 -40.03 -0.70 12.19
C ALA A 957 -40.99 -1.03 13.36
N ARG A 958 -40.88 -0.24 14.42
CA ARG A 958 -41.61 -0.37 15.68
C ARG A 958 -42.06 1.01 16.14
N GLY A 959 -43.24 1.08 16.73
CA GLY A 959 -43.71 2.28 17.41
C GLY A 959 -42.96 2.52 18.74
N PRO A 960 -43.32 3.59 19.47
CA PRO A 960 -42.68 3.95 20.73
C PRO A 960 -42.69 2.78 21.72
N ASN A 961 -41.63 2.65 22.50
CA ASN A 961 -41.40 1.56 23.46
C ASN A 961 -41.39 0.13 22.85
N ASN A 962 -40.97 -0.02 21.58
CA ASN A 962 -40.91 -1.31 20.86
C ASN A 962 -42.30 -1.96 20.71
N THR A 963 -43.30 -1.14 20.36
CA THR A 963 -44.67 -1.60 20.08
C THR A 963 -44.80 -2.09 18.63
N ILE A 964 -45.56 -3.17 18.43
CA ILE A 964 -45.88 -3.70 17.10
C ILE A 964 -46.88 -2.77 16.41
N LEU A 965 -46.58 -2.34 15.19
CA LEU A 965 -47.45 -1.48 14.37
C LEU A 965 -48.52 -2.32 13.68
N ASN A 966 -49.80 -2.03 13.92
CA ASN A 966 -50.91 -2.73 13.28
C ASN A 966 -51.23 -2.15 11.89
N CYS A 967 -50.35 -2.40 10.92
CA CYS A 967 -50.47 -1.91 9.54
C CYS A 967 -51.54 -2.63 8.70
N SER A 968 -52.62 -3.16 9.31
CA SER A 968 -53.62 -4.02 8.62
C SER A 968 -54.66 -3.24 7.82
N SER A 969 -54.89 -1.96 8.14
CA SER A 969 -55.82 -1.10 7.39
C SER A 969 -55.08 -0.41 6.25
N CYS A 970 -55.70 -0.31 5.07
CA CYS A 970 -55.06 0.21 3.86
C CYS A 970 -54.65 1.70 3.95
N ASP A 971 -55.16 2.44 4.93
CA ASP A 971 -54.85 3.84 5.25
C ASP A 971 -53.78 4.01 6.35
N SER A 972 -53.25 2.91 6.91
CA SER A 972 -52.37 2.96 8.12
C SER A 972 -51.07 3.74 7.93
N GLN A 973 -50.63 3.98 6.70
CA GLN A 973 -49.48 4.85 6.41
C GLN A 973 -49.73 6.32 6.81
N GLU A 974 -50.99 6.76 6.77
CA GLU A 974 -51.43 8.12 7.10
C GLU A 974 -52.08 8.17 8.49
N THR A 975 -52.88 7.15 8.84
CA THR A 975 -53.70 7.15 10.06
C THR A 975 -52.98 6.60 11.30
N LEU A 976 -51.91 5.81 11.14
CA LEU A 976 -51.16 5.19 12.25
C LEU A 976 -49.67 5.56 12.26
N SER A 977 -48.96 5.32 11.16
CA SER A 977 -47.50 5.50 11.09
C SER A 977 -46.99 5.51 9.65
N ILE A 978 -46.11 6.47 9.35
CA ILE A 978 -45.31 6.55 8.10
C ILE A 978 -44.42 5.32 7.84
N HIS A 979 -44.28 4.43 8.83
CA HIS A 979 -43.58 3.16 8.70
C HIS A 979 -44.48 2.00 8.23
N CYS A 980 -45.80 2.16 8.19
CA CYS A 980 -46.70 1.22 7.52
C CYS A 980 -46.65 1.38 5.99
N PHE A 981 -46.78 0.29 5.25
CA PHE A 981 -46.95 0.28 3.79
C PHE A 981 -47.81 -0.92 3.36
N PRO A 982 -49.13 -0.89 3.64
CA PRO A 982 -50.02 -2.05 3.51
C PRO A 982 -50.20 -2.54 2.06
N ILE A 983 -50.21 -3.85 1.85
CA ILE A 983 -50.34 -4.44 0.50
C ILE A 983 -51.83 -4.62 0.15
N LYS A 984 -52.30 -3.90 -0.87
CA LYS A 984 -53.70 -3.91 -1.35
C LYS A 984 -54.09 -5.28 -1.93
N ILE A 985 -55.21 -5.84 -1.46
CA ILE A 985 -55.81 -7.08 -1.98
C ILE A 985 -56.77 -6.75 -3.14
N GLY A 986 -56.73 -7.51 -4.23
CA GLY A 986 -57.56 -7.27 -5.41
C GLY A 986 -58.92 -7.97 -5.38
N PRO A 987 -59.96 -7.44 -6.05
CA PRO A 987 -61.23 -8.14 -6.23
C PRO A 987 -61.04 -9.35 -7.15
N GLY A 988 -61.00 -10.55 -6.56
CA GLY A 988 -60.67 -11.80 -7.27
C GLY A 988 -59.40 -12.50 -6.76
N ASP A 989 -58.84 -12.09 -5.60
CA ASP A 989 -57.82 -12.89 -4.92
C ASP A 989 -58.35 -14.28 -4.53
N PRO A 990 -57.60 -15.38 -4.76
CA PRO A 990 -58.11 -16.73 -4.53
C PRO A 990 -58.14 -17.14 -3.04
N PHE A 991 -57.59 -16.35 -2.13
CA PHE A 991 -57.44 -16.73 -0.72
C PHE A 991 -57.84 -15.64 0.28
N PHE A 992 -57.47 -14.37 0.04
CA PHE A 992 -57.79 -13.28 0.94
C PHE A 992 -59.01 -12.48 0.47
N PRO A 993 -60.04 -12.25 1.31
CA PRO A 993 -61.16 -11.40 0.93
C PRO A 993 -60.69 -9.95 0.77
N ALA A 994 -61.06 -9.30 -0.34
CA ALA A 994 -60.69 -7.91 -0.64
C ALA A 994 -61.33 -6.87 0.29
N LYS A 995 -62.28 -7.29 1.15
CA LYS A 995 -62.93 -6.46 2.16
C LYS A 995 -62.90 -7.13 3.54
N ASP A 996 -62.98 -6.32 4.59
CA ASP A 996 -63.15 -6.78 5.97
C ASP A 996 -64.63 -7.06 6.31
N HIS A 997 -64.88 -7.50 7.54
CA HIS A 997 -66.25 -7.79 8.03
C HIS A 997 -67.16 -6.54 8.10
N ASN A 998 -66.58 -5.34 8.00
CA ASN A 998 -67.28 -4.05 8.00
C ASN A 998 -67.44 -3.46 6.57
N GLY A 999 -67.04 -4.21 5.54
CA GLY A 999 -67.09 -3.77 4.14
C GLY A 999 -65.98 -2.80 3.70
N LYS A 1000 -65.02 -2.47 4.57
CA LYS A 1000 -63.85 -1.64 4.25
C LYS A 1000 -62.83 -2.43 3.41
N PRO A 1001 -62.01 -1.78 2.57
CA PRO A 1001 -60.92 -2.46 1.86
C PRO A 1001 -59.94 -3.15 2.83
N LYS A 1002 -59.62 -4.42 2.55
CA LYS A 1002 -58.66 -5.19 3.35
C LYS A 1002 -57.29 -5.15 2.70
N CYS A 1003 -56.25 -5.03 3.52
CA CYS A 1003 -54.86 -5.13 3.09
C CYS A 1003 -54.12 -6.23 3.87
N ILE A 1004 -53.03 -6.74 3.28
CA ILE A 1004 -52.08 -7.58 4.01
C ILE A 1004 -51.16 -6.62 4.80
N PRO A 1005 -51.02 -6.81 6.13
CA PRO A 1005 -50.23 -5.93 6.98
C PRO A 1005 -48.74 -6.02 6.65
N PHE A 1006 -48.13 -4.88 6.38
CA PHE A 1006 -46.70 -4.78 6.08
C PHE A 1006 -46.11 -3.50 6.68
N ALA A 1007 -44.99 -3.65 7.38
CA ALA A 1007 -44.24 -2.56 8.01
C ALA A 1007 -42.83 -2.50 7.42
N ARG A 1008 -42.35 -1.29 7.16
CA ARG A 1008 -41.09 -1.02 6.45
C ARG A 1008 -39.88 -1.32 7.35
N SER A 1009 -38.78 -1.79 6.76
CA SER A 1009 -37.53 -2.07 7.48
C SER A 1009 -36.98 -0.84 8.24
N LEU A 1010 -36.27 -1.11 9.33
CA LEU A 1010 -35.62 -0.09 10.16
C LEU A 1010 -34.51 0.67 9.43
N LEU A 1011 -34.26 1.87 9.95
CA LEU A 1011 -33.24 2.79 9.46
C LEU A 1011 -31.88 2.48 10.10
N GLY A 1012 -30.85 2.31 9.27
CA GLY A 1012 -29.44 2.17 9.66
C GLY A 1012 -28.57 3.37 9.27
N GLN A 1013 -29.19 4.51 8.95
CA GLN A 1013 -28.51 5.70 8.43
C GLN A 1013 -27.76 6.45 9.55
N LEU A 1014 -26.46 6.69 9.37
CA LEU A 1014 -25.60 7.38 10.34
C LEU A 1014 -24.99 8.69 9.82
N THR A 1015 -25.33 9.10 8.59
CA THR A 1015 -24.94 10.37 7.95
C THR A 1015 -26.17 11.16 7.51
N LEU A 1016 -25.99 12.45 7.18
CA LEU A 1016 -27.04 13.27 6.59
C LEU A 1016 -27.29 12.84 5.13
N GLY A 1017 -28.55 12.85 4.71
CA GLY A 1017 -28.95 12.33 3.40
C GLY A 1017 -30.36 11.75 3.36
N TYR A 1018 -30.71 11.21 2.20
CA TYR A 1018 -32.02 10.62 1.93
C TYR A 1018 -32.10 9.21 2.51
N ARG A 1019 -33.30 8.64 2.65
CA ARG A 1019 -33.49 7.26 3.12
C ARG A 1019 -33.08 6.26 2.03
N ASN A 1020 -31.82 6.25 1.64
CA ASN A 1020 -31.31 5.30 0.68
C ASN A 1020 -31.49 3.87 1.23
N GLN A 1021 -31.90 2.91 0.39
CA GLN A 1021 -31.94 1.49 0.79
C GLN A 1021 -30.55 0.94 1.19
N GLN A 1022 -29.49 1.65 0.78
CA GLN A 1022 -28.10 1.49 1.25
C GLN A 1022 -27.93 1.78 2.76
N PHE A 1023 -29.02 2.13 3.46
CA PHE A 1023 -29.15 2.27 4.90
C PHE A 1023 -30.25 1.36 5.49
N GLN A 1024 -30.64 0.27 4.84
CA GLN A 1024 -31.36 -0.82 5.52
C GLN A 1024 -30.39 -1.49 6.49
N LEU A 1025 -30.73 -1.50 7.79
CA LEU A 1025 -29.88 -2.09 8.82
C LEU A 1025 -29.82 -3.62 8.66
N ASN A 1026 -28.63 -4.21 8.76
CA ASN A 1026 -28.45 -5.63 9.06
C ASN A 1026 -28.10 -5.79 10.54
N GLN A 1027 -28.79 -6.66 11.27
CA GLN A 1027 -28.46 -6.95 12.68
C GLN A 1027 -27.66 -8.25 12.89
N LEU A 1028 -27.23 -8.86 11.78
CA LEU A 1028 -26.22 -9.93 11.69
C LEU A 1028 -24.99 -9.43 10.94
N THR A 1029 -23.94 -10.24 10.86
CA THR A 1029 -22.82 -10.02 9.94
C THR A 1029 -23.27 -10.23 8.47
N ALA A 1030 -22.38 -9.98 7.51
CA ALA A 1030 -22.59 -10.29 6.09
C ALA A 1030 -21.58 -11.33 5.57
N PHE A 1031 -21.10 -12.20 6.46
CA PHE A 1031 -20.12 -13.24 6.16
C PHE A 1031 -20.73 -14.62 6.44
N LEU A 1032 -20.20 -15.65 5.77
CA LEU A 1032 -20.43 -17.03 6.21
C LEU A 1032 -19.48 -17.32 7.36
N ASP A 1033 -19.95 -17.08 8.57
CA ASP A 1033 -19.23 -17.22 9.84
C ASP A 1033 -19.97 -18.08 10.86
N ALA A 1034 -21.08 -18.71 10.45
CA ALA A 1034 -22.01 -19.45 11.28
C ALA A 1034 -22.56 -18.63 12.46
N SER A 1035 -22.69 -17.30 12.33
CA SER A 1035 -23.37 -16.48 13.36
C SER A 1035 -24.85 -16.82 13.54
N SER A 1036 -25.47 -17.57 12.62
CA SER A 1036 -26.75 -18.28 12.81
C SER A 1036 -26.70 -19.35 13.92
N VAL A 1037 -25.51 -19.90 14.21
CA VAL A 1037 -25.22 -20.89 15.28
C VAL A 1037 -24.53 -20.24 16.48
N TYR A 1038 -23.55 -19.36 16.23
CA TYR A 1038 -22.69 -18.76 17.26
C TYR A 1038 -23.14 -17.38 17.76
N GLY A 1039 -24.06 -16.70 17.06
CA GLY A 1039 -24.46 -15.33 17.34
C GLY A 1039 -23.54 -14.28 16.71
N SER A 1040 -24.07 -13.07 16.48
CA SER A 1040 -23.36 -11.97 15.80
C SER A 1040 -22.73 -10.96 16.78
N THR A 1041 -22.59 -11.36 18.04
CA THR A 1041 -21.95 -10.58 19.11
C THR A 1041 -21.30 -11.53 20.11
N GLU A 1042 -20.22 -11.08 20.76
CA GLU A 1042 -19.52 -11.85 21.79
C GLU A 1042 -20.46 -12.24 22.95
N CYS A 1043 -21.42 -11.37 23.29
CA CYS A 1043 -22.40 -11.61 24.35
C CYS A 1043 -23.55 -12.56 23.94
N GLU A 1044 -23.79 -12.77 22.65
CA GLU A 1044 -24.64 -13.85 22.16
C GLU A 1044 -23.86 -15.19 22.16
N ALA A 1045 -22.63 -15.19 21.65
CA ALA A 1045 -21.73 -16.36 21.68
C ALA A 1045 -21.50 -16.89 23.10
N ASN A 1046 -21.12 -16.01 24.03
CA ASN A 1046 -20.91 -16.36 25.43
C ASN A 1046 -22.18 -16.85 26.15
N ARG A 1047 -23.39 -16.57 25.64
CA ARG A 1047 -24.64 -17.13 26.15
C ARG A 1047 -24.94 -18.53 25.60
N LEU A 1048 -24.37 -18.86 24.43
CA LEU A 1048 -24.54 -20.14 23.73
C LEU A 1048 -23.45 -21.16 24.09
N ARG A 1049 -22.37 -20.75 24.77
CA ARG A 1049 -21.27 -21.62 25.24
C ARG A 1049 -21.60 -22.38 26.53
N LEU A 1050 -20.99 -23.55 26.69
CA LEU A 1050 -20.95 -24.30 27.94
C LEU A 1050 -19.76 -23.91 28.84
N PHE A 1051 -18.75 -23.23 28.28
CA PHE A 1051 -17.45 -22.94 28.90
C PHE A 1051 -16.75 -24.18 29.48
N ARG A 1052 -16.93 -25.32 28.81
CA ARG A 1052 -16.27 -26.58 29.14
C ARG A 1052 -15.90 -27.35 27.87
N LEU A 1053 -14.61 -27.65 27.71
CA LEU A 1053 -14.03 -28.39 26.58
C LEU A 1053 -14.35 -27.80 25.20
N GLY A 1054 -14.52 -26.48 25.12
CA GLY A 1054 -14.86 -25.75 23.89
C GLY A 1054 -16.31 -25.95 23.41
N LYS A 1055 -17.16 -26.64 24.18
CA LYS A 1055 -18.51 -27.01 23.73
C LYS A 1055 -19.53 -25.87 23.80
N LEU A 1056 -20.48 -25.90 22.87
CA LEU A 1056 -21.76 -25.19 22.95
C LEU A 1056 -22.67 -25.83 24.01
N ASN A 1057 -23.46 -24.98 24.65
CA ASN A 1057 -24.52 -25.35 25.59
C ASN A 1057 -25.64 -26.08 24.85
N TYR A 1058 -26.19 -27.13 25.45
CA TYR A 1058 -27.17 -28.01 24.82
C TYR A 1058 -28.25 -28.45 25.83
N THR A 1059 -29.30 -29.08 25.34
CA THR A 1059 -30.29 -29.79 26.16
C THR A 1059 -30.36 -31.25 25.72
N ASP A 1060 -30.59 -32.20 26.62
CA ASP A 1060 -30.99 -33.57 26.27
C ASP A 1060 -32.48 -33.74 26.58
N LEU A 1061 -33.28 -34.08 25.58
CA LEU A 1061 -34.72 -34.34 25.71
C LEU A 1061 -35.02 -35.78 26.12
N SER A 1062 -34.10 -36.41 26.87
CA SER A 1062 -34.10 -37.83 27.27
C SER A 1062 -33.88 -38.82 26.11
N TYR A 1063 -33.15 -38.40 25.08
CA TYR A 1063 -32.79 -39.22 23.91
C TYR A 1063 -31.29 -39.58 23.84
N LYS A 1064 -30.49 -39.20 24.86
CA LYS A 1064 -29.02 -39.38 24.88
C LYS A 1064 -28.32 -38.75 23.68
N LYS A 1065 -28.90 -37.67 23.12
CA LYS A 1065 -28.33 -36.88 22.04
C LYS A 1065 -28.61 -35.41 22.28
N GLU A 1066 -27.55 -34.62 22.24
CA GLU A 1066 -27.58 -33.17 22.38
C GLU A 1066 -28.58 -32.55 21.38
N VAL A 1067 -29.37 -31.57 21.81
CA VAL A 1067 -30.12 -30.66 20.94
C VAL A 1067 -29.84 -29.21 21.37
N LEU A 1068 -30.26 -28.24 20.55
CA LEU A 1068 -30.16 -26.82 20.88
C LEU A 1068 -30.65 -26.52 22.31
N PRO A 1069 -30.07 -25.52 23.00
CA PRO A 1069 -30.48 -25.15 24.35
C PRO A 1069 -31.92 -24.60 24.36
N GLN A 1070 -32.73 -24.95 25.36
CA GLN A 1070 -34.11 -24.47 25.48
C GLN A 1070 -34.24 -23.12 26.20
N GLY A 1071 -35.11 -22.23 25.71
CA GLY A 1071 -35.30 -20.91 26.31
C GLY A 1071 -36.40 -20.05 25.69
N ASN A 1072 -36.30 -18.74 25.92
CA ASN A 1072 -37.31 -17.73 25.59
C ASN A 1072 -36.74 -16.63 24.66
N GLN A 1073 -35.93 -17.01 23.66
CA GLN A 1073 -35.38 -16.07 22.68
C GLN A 1073 -36.50 -15.61 21.73
N GLU A 1074 -37.08 -16.56 20.99
CA GLU A 1074 -38.23 -16.33 20.12
C GLU A 1074 -39.51 -16.04 20.92
N ARG A 1075 -40.32 -15.10 20.43
CA ARG A 1075 -41.53 -14.61 21.10
C ARG A 1075 -42.84 -15.16 20.54
N ASP A 1076 -42.84 -15.72 19.32
CA ASP A 1076 -43.99 -16.39 18.71
C ASP A 1076 -44.09 -17.89 19.05
N CYS A 1077 -43.04 -18.46 19.66
CA CYS A 1077 -42.89 -19.87 20.01
C CYS A 1077 -44.21 -20.65 20.18
N ARG A 1078 -44.64 -21.33 19.10
CA ARG A 1078 -45.95 -22.01 19.01
C ARG A 1078 -45.97 -23.40 19.65
N SER A 1079 -45.09 -23.68 20.60
CA SER A 1079 -45.05 -24.97 21.31
C SER A 1079 -46.29 -25.14 22.18
N ILE A 1080 -47.21 -26.00 21.73
CA ILE A 1080 -48.57 -26.18 22.30
C ILE A 1080 -48.55 -26.73 23.74
N LEU A 1081 -47.41 -27.24 24.22
CA LEU A 1081 -47.30 -27.93 25.52
C LEU A 1081 -46.48 -27.11 26.53
N SER A 1082 -47.19 -26.44 27.44
CA SER A 1082 -46.70 -25.58 28.53
C SER A 1082 -45.80 -26.24 29.60
N SER A 1083 -45.28 -27.43 29.32
CA SER A 1083 -44.35 -28.15 30.19
C SER A 1083 -42.93 -27.59 30.13
N ILE A 1084 -42.22 -27.61 31.26
CA ILE A 1084 -40.82 -27.13 31.38
C ILE A 1084 -39.85 -27.81 30.38
N ARG A 1085 -40.17 -29.02 29.88
CA ARG A 1085 -39.36 -29.81 28.94
C ARG A 1085 -39.58 -29.49 27.45
N LYS A 1086 -40.50 -28.57 27.09
CA LYS A 1086 -40.92 -28.32 25.69
C LYS A 1086 -40.95 -26.83 25.32
N ARG A 1087 -39.97 -26.06 25.79
CA ARG A 1087 -39.73 -24.68 25.32
C ARG A 1087 -39.12 -24.68 23.91
N CYS A 1088 -39.18 -23.55 23.21
CA CYS A 1088 -38.46 -23.39 21.96
C CYS A 1088 -36.94 -23.37 22.17
N PHE A 1089 -36.22 -23.61 21.09
CA PHE A 1089 -34.77 -23.66 21.05
C PHE A 1089 -34.16 -22.28 20.84
N VAL A 1090 -32.94 -22.12 21.36
CA VAL A 1090 -32.14 -20.90 21.34
C VAL A 1090 -30.91 -21.15 20.45
N ALA A 1091 -30.58 -20.19 19.58
CA ALA A 1091 -29.46 -20.25 18.65
C ALA A 1091 -28.87 -18.85 18.41
N GLY A 1092 -27.91 -18.72 17.50
CA GLY A 1092 -27.30 -17.44 17.13
C GLY A 1092 -28.27 -16.47 16.44
N ASP A 1093 -29.11 -16.97 15.53
CA ASP A 1093 -30.26 -16.27 14.97
C ASP A 1093 -31.58 -16.72 15.64
N GLU A 1094 -32.52 -15.78 15.85
CA GLU A 1094 -33.76 -16.02 16.61
C GLU A 1094 -34.91 -16.66 15.81
N ARG A 1095 -34.75 -16.84 14.48
CA ARG A 1095 -35.73 -17.50 13.59
C ARG A 1095 -35.58 -19.03 13.60
N ASN A 1096 -34.71 -19.60 14.42
CA ASN A 1096 -34.32 -21.02 14.39
C ASN A 1096 -35.45 -22.03 14.66
N ASN A 1097 -36.66 -21.60 15.08
CA ASN A 1097 -37.85 -22.45 15.20
C ASN A 1097 -38.96 -22.13 14.18
N GLU A 1098 -38.70 -21.28 13.18
CA GLU A 1098 -39.68 -20.91 12.12
C GLU A 1098 -40.33 -22.15 11.48
N GLN A 1099 -39.52 -23.18 11.18
CA GLN A 1099 -40.01 -24.48 10.75
C GLN A 1099 -39.02 -25.61 11.15
N PRO A 1100 -39.49 -26.87 11.32
CA PRO A 1100 -38.72 -27.91 11.99
C PRO A 1100 -37.43 -28.37 11.29
N GLY A 1101 -37.36 -28.28 9.97
CA GLY A 1101 -36.16 -28.61 9.19
C GLY A 1101 -35.01 -27.64 9.45
N LEU A 1102 -35.32 -26.36 9.63
CA LEU A 1102 -34.35 -25.33 10.03
C LEU A 1102 -33.81 -25.66 11.43
N THR A 1103 -34.69 -25.91 12.40
CA THR A 1103 -34.33 -26.32 13.77
C THR A 1103 -33.44 -27.56 13.81
N VAL A 1104 -33.74 -28.57 12.98
CA VAL A 1104 -32.92 -29.78 12.85
C VAL A 1104 -31.54 -29.46 12.24
N THR A 1105 -31.46 -28.53 11.28
CA THR A 1105 -30.20 -28.14 10.63
C THR A 1105 -29.27 -27.39 11.59
N HIS A 1106 -29.78 -26.39 12.33
CA HIS A 1106 -29.02 -25.76 13.44
C HIS A 1106 -28.59 -26.80 14.50
N THR A 1107 -29.45 -27.79 14.80
CA THR A 1107 -29.13 -28.88 15.74
C THR A 1107 -28.01 -29.79 15.23
N ILE A 1108 -27.90 -30.02 13.92
CA ILE A 1108 -26.81 -30.78 13.31
C ILE A 1108 -25.50 -30.00 13.42
N LEU A 1109 -25.50 -28.69 13.14
CA LEU A 1109 -24.30 -27.85 13.25
C LEU A 1109 -23.77 -27.76 14.70
N LEU A 1110 -24.67 -27.63 15.70
CA LEU A 1110 -24.27 -27.67 17.11
C LEU A 1110 -23.65 -29.01 17.50
N ARG A 1111 -24.22 -30.13 17.05
CA ARG A 1111 -23.68 -31.48 17.32
C ARG A 1111 -22.31 -31.67 16.71
N GLU A 1112 -22.09 -31.15 15.51
CA GLU A 1112 -20.82 -31.30 14.82
C GLU A 1112 -19.72 -30.47 15.50
N HIS A 1113 -20.00 -29.22 15.88
CA HIS A 1113 -19.13 -28.41 16.75
C HIS A 1113 -18.77 -29.17 18.05
N ASN A 1114 -19.76 -29.69 18.77
CA ASN A 1114 -19.55 -30.40 20.03
C ASN A 1114 -18.84 -31.76 19.87
N ARG A 1115 -18.90 -32.37 18.67
CA ARG A 1115 -18.17 -33.60 18.31
C ARG A 1115 -16.70 -33.28 18.05
N ILE A 1116 -16.41 -32.31 17.18
CA ILE A 1116 -15.04 -32.00 16.78
C ILE A 1116 -14.28 -31.37 17.96
N ALA A 1117 -14.90 -30.50 18.77
CA ALA A 1117 -14.29 -29.97 19.99
C ALA A 1117 -13.84 -31.06 20.97
N GLU A 1118 -14.57 -32.18 21.06
CA GLU A 1118 -14.17 -33.31 21.91
C GLU A 1118 -12.98 -34.09 21.32
N GLU A 1119 -12.96 -34.33 20.00
CA GLU A 1119 -11.80 -34.97 19.36
C GLU A 1119 -10.55 -34.08 19.39
N LEU A 1120 -10.69 -32.77 19.17
CA LEU A 1120 -9.57 -31.83 19.34
C LEU A 1120 -9.05 -31.80 20.77
N HIS A 1121 -9.91 -31.92 21.79
CA HIS A 1121 -9.46 -32.03 23.18
C HIS A 1121 -8.75 -33.36 23.47
N ARG A 1122 -9.16 -34.48 22.84
CA ARG A 1122 -8.43 -35.75 22.97
C ARG A 1122 -7.02 -35.68 22.34
N ILE A 1123 -6.88 -35.00 21.19
CA ILE A 1123 -5.59 -34.82 20.50
C ILE A 1123 -4.73 -33.78 21.23
N ASN A 1124 -5.34 -32.68 21.69
CA ASN A 1124 -4.68 -31.53 22.30
C ASN A 1124 -5.22 -31.27 23.72
N ASN A 1125 -4.98 -32.21 24.63
CA ASN A 1125 -5.48 -32.18 26.01
C ASN A 1125 -5.01 -30.96 26.85
N PHE A 1126 -4.02 -30.22 26.35
CA PHE A 1126 -3.46 -29.01 26.94
C PHE A 1126 -4.06 -27.70 26.39
N TRP A 1127 -4.97 -27.74 25.41
CA TRP A 1127 -5.65 -26.54 24.90
C TRP A 1127 -6.75 -26.07 25.87
N THR A 1128 -6.91 -24.75 25.99
CA THR A 1128 -7.96 -24.13 26.80
C THR A 1128 -9.34 -24.23 26.13
N ASP A 1129 -10.40 -24.02 26.91
CA ASP A 1129 -11.78 -23.93 26.41
C ASP A 1129 -11.90 -22.92 25.24
N GLU A 1130 -11.24 -21.76 25.38
CA GLU A 1130 -11.21 -20.72 24.36
C GLU A 1130 -10.49 -21.17 23.07
N GLN A 1131 -9.35 -21.85 23.20
CA GLN A 1131 -8.59 -22.34 22.05
C GLN A 1131 -9.33 -23.42 21.26
N LEU A 1132 -10.08 -24.29 21.96
CA LEU A 1132 -10.95 -25.30 21.35
C LEU A 1132 -12.16 -24.62 20.69
N TYR A 1133 -12.92 -23.81 21.44
CA TYR A 1133 -14.13 -23.14 20.94
C TYR A 1133 -13.87 -22.28 19.69
N GLN A 1134 -12.83 -21.45 19.74
CA GLN A 1134 -12.47 -20.55 18.64
C GLN A 1134 -11.94 -21.30 17.40
N THR A 1135 -11.28 -22.45 17.60
CA THR A 1135 -10.87 -23.29 16.45
C THR A 1135 -12.10 -23.87 15.75
N GLU A 1136 -13.08 -24.36 16.48
CA GLU A 1136 -14.31 -24.91 15.88
C GLU A 1136 -15.22 -23.84 15.28
N ALA A 1137 -15.34 -22.67 15.93
CA ALA A 1137 -16.02 -21.51 15.36
C ALA A 1137 -15.40 -21.04 14.03
N HIS A 1138 -14.14 -21.39 13.75
CA HIS A 1138 -13.48 -21.14 12.48
C HIS A 1138 -13.65 -22.29 11.47
N LEU A 1139 -13.69 -23.55 11.92
CA LEU A 1139 -13.75 -24.73 11.05
C LEU A 1139 -15.18 -25.05 10.54
N VAL A 1140 -16.21 -24.94 11.39
CA VAL A 1140 -17.59 -25.26 11.00
C VAL A 1140 -18.11 -24.41 9.81
N PRO A 1141 -17.84 -23.09 9.74
CA PRO A 1141 -18.17 -22.29 8.54
C PRO A 1141 -17.43 -22.75 7.28
N ILE A 1142 -16.18 -23.20 7.41
CA ILE A 1142 -15.38 -23.68 6.27
C ILE A 1142 -16.03 -24.94 5.68
N PHE A 1143 -16.36 -25.94 6.51
CA PHE A 1143 -17.05 -27.16 6.05
C PHE A 1143 -18.41 -26.86 5.41
N ALA A 1144 -19.17 -25.90 5.95
CA ALA A 1144 -20.42 -25.44 5.32
C ALA A 1144 -20.19 -24.76 3.96
N SER A 1145 -19.10 -24.00 3.80
CA SER A 1145 -18.77 -23.34 2.53
C SER A 1145 -18.23 -24.30 1.47
N GLU A 1146 -17.28 -25.18 1.80
CA GLU A 1146 -16.62 -26.08 0.84
C GLU A 1146 -17.58 -27.15 0.31
N THR A 1147 -18.52 -27.63 1.13
CA THR A 1147 -19.57 -28.56 0.67
C THR A 1147 -20.49 -27.98 -0.40
N SER A 1148 -20.59 -26.65 -0.52
CA SER A 1148 -21.27 -26.00 -1.65
C SER A 1148 -20.42 -25.93 -2.94
N ALA A 1149 -19.10 -25.81 -2.81
CA ALA A 1149 -18.17 -25.67 -3.94
C ALA A 1149 -17.71 -27.01 -4.54
N LEU A 1150 -17.66 -28.08 -3.74
CA LEU A 1150 -17.19 -29.42 -4.12
C LEU A 1150 -18.07 -30.12 -5.17
N GLN A 1151 -19.22 -29.55 -5.57
CA GLN A 1151 -20.12 -30.18 -6.53
C GLN A 1151 -19.70 -29.99 -8.01
N GLU A 1152 -18.75 -29.09 -8.30
CA GLU A 1152 -18.26 -28.85 -9.68
C GLU A 1152 -16.99 -29.62 -10.08
N ARG A 1153 -16.17 -30.10 -9.13
CA ARG A 1153 -14.87 -30.75 -9.42
C ARG A 1153 -14.66 -32.05 -8.66
N LYS A 1154 -14.85 -33.18 -9.35
CA LYS A 1154 -14.69 -34.52 -8.77
C LYS A 1154 -13.23 -34.92 -8.52
N ASP A 1155 -12.32 -34.57 -9.42
CA ASP A 1155 -11.00 -35.22 -9.49
C ASP A 1155 -9.97 -34.67 -8.48
N GLU A 1156 -10.16 -33.46 -7.95
CA GLU A 1156 -9.26 -32.87 -6.94
C GLU A 1156 -9.55 -33.38 -5.51
N SER A 1157 -10.74 -33.96 -5.27
CA SER A 1157 -11.25 -34.34 -3.95
C SER A 1157 -10.33 -35.31 -3.19
N LEU A 1158 -9.80 -36.33 -3.87
CA LEU A 1158 -8.89 -37.32 -3.29
C LEU A 1158 -7.57 -36.68 -2.81
N CYS A 1159 -7.05 -35.71 -3.58
CA CYS A 1159 -5.82 -35.01 -3.24
C CYS A 1159 -6.03 -34.01 -2.08
N PHE A 1160 -7.20 -33.38 -1.98
CA PHE A 1160 -7.53 -32.51 -0.85
C PHE A 1160 -7.64 -33.30 0.46
N ILE A 1161 -8.37 -34.42 0.47
CA ILE A 1161 -8.48 -35.31 1.66
C ILE A 1161 -7.08 -35.79 2.10
N GLN A 1162 -6.23 -36.20 1.16
CA GLN A 1162 -4.84 -36.58 1.46
C GLN A 1162 -3.99 -35.41 2.01
N ARG A 1163 -4.19 -34.18 1.52
CA ARG A 1163 -3.49 -32.99 2.03
C ARG A 1163 -3.95 -32.61 3.44
N VAL A 1164 -5.25 -32.64 3.71
CA VAL A 1164 -5.81 -32.39 5.05
C VAL A 1164 -5.34 -33.45 6.03
N ALA A 1165 -5.49 -34.74 5.70
CA ALA A 1165 -5.01 -35.85 6.55
C ALA A 1165 -3.51 -35.70 6.88
N LYS A 1166 -2.68 -35.32 5.89
CA LYS A 1166 -1.24 -35.09 6.08
C LYS A 1166 -0.92 -33.81 6.87
N ALA A 1167 -1.78 -32.80 6.85
CA ALA A 1167 -1.64 -31.58 7.66
C ALA A 1167 -2.05 -31.79 9.13
N VAL A 1168 -2.98 -32.71 9.42
CA VAL A 1168 -3.37 -33.11 10.79
C VAL A 1168 -2.63 -34.37 11.28
N GLY A 1169 -1.61 -34.82 10.55
CA GLY A 1169 -0.70 -35.89 10.98
C GLY A 1169 -1.25 -37.32 10.95
N LEU A 1170 -2.38 -37.56 10.27
CA LEU A 1170 -2.99 -38.89 10.16
C LEU A 1170 -2.20 -39.79 9.19
N SER A 1171 -1.92 -41.02 9.60
CA SER A 1171 -1.27 -42.03 8.77
C SER A 1171 -2.25 -42.70 7.80
N GLY A 1172 -1.74 -43.21 6.67
CA GLY A 1172 -2.54 -43.67 5.53
C GLY A 1172 -3.48 -44.86 5.78
N SER A 1173 -3.40 -45.52 6.95
CA SER A 1173 -4.28 -46.63 7.34
C SER A 1173 -5.68 -46.20 7.80
N HIS A 1174 -5.98 -44.89 7.82
CA HIS A 1174 -7.28 -44.33 8.21
C HIS A 1174 -8.01 -43.63 7.05
N ILE A 1175 -7.64 -43.93 5.80
CA ILE A 1175 -8.20 -43.30 4.59
C ILE A 1175 -8.89 -44.36 3.71
N THR A 1176 -9.85 -45.08 4.31
CA THR A 1176 -10.73 -46.09 3.68
C THR A 1176 -12.15 -45.95 4.23
#